data_AF-A0A948RP83-F1
#
_entry.id   AF-A0A948RP83-F1
#
_cell.length_a   1.000
_cell.length_b   1.000
_cell.length_c   1.000
_cell.angle_alpha   90.00
_cell.angle_beta   90.00
_cell.angle_gamma   90.00
#
_symmetry.space_group_name_H-M   'P 1'
#
loop_
_entity.id
_entity.type
_entity.pdbx_description
1 polymer ?
#
loop_
_entity_poly.entity_id
_entity_poly.type
_entity_poly.pdbx_seq_one_letter_code
_entity_poly.pdbx_strand_id
1 'polypeptide(L)'
;MEEHQIHHRCDGGDGHVTEEEPKGLWARARKYVYGNALLVGILSLLWLVIRTGRKPSRINYPCQKAALTNVSVFLGAAALPIAARLPRYLAPGRAWPRLNRFVKVGEVVLAAGLAVLLVVGLAGRMGGNGGRSHDEMKAAAAGLKAVEMRSGEAGASSIYVAENIPNQSEYGVNTLINVMDANGQDFFKSDRPGGGGAAGPGGIIGRDDIVMIKVNGEWRWRGGTNSDVVKGLVEAITNHPDGFTGEVVIVENGQWDSYMDNRADNQNPNGCNAEDITQSYNDVALMYAAKGHKVSVYDWTAVQTLSVGEFGGGDMRDGYCYVPEIEEGYPKFTTVYGTRISARYGWWNGSSYDNGRVRFLNVPVLKDHSGAGVTCCVKHYMGFQDLWQGTQNAPHTPMINNGLFGSVMHVCRYPDLNIVDAVWVTPAGGPNGPYASAVRANKLLASQDPIALDYYAAKHVLLPVSGNSKHNPDVAGNTFRTMLFSTRDVLLAAGRQVTTDEAMMNVYTGAPPDVPPATAFDYYLAEGCTAYGYETWVLVANPNDEAATVSISYFTDSGCRNADPITVPPRSRLTVNAASCIWEQNAGVRVGSDRPVYVERAMYWSDRAEGHDSTGTDAGAAEWYVSEGHTADGFDDWLEILNPGSEPASAAVSYYTPGGTVAGPTVSVAPYARSTVHVNEVVPSGDVSAKVTSDRPVVVEGSLYWDSRRGGNGSIGVTAPATDWYLAEGCTGWGFDTYVQLLNPGTKDARVECEFMTGEEGADPIGRTITVPAGTRRTVWVNDVVQNKDVSTVVHSDEPIVAGRSMLWPVPGGKAGHVTNGMTAPATEVFLPEGCTAYGFDTWLLLQNPGDADVTATVTGMTEGGEESIGTFAVKSKQRVTVHVNEYYQGNLSLKVNATGPIACERGVYWNNRGGGTCSTGY
;
A
#
# COMPACT_ATOMS: atom_id res chain seq x y z
N MET A 1 9.66 -27.55 50.68
CA MET A 1 10.70 -28.41 51.30
C MET A 1 12.02 -27.88 50.80
N GLU A 2 12.53 -26.80 51.40
CA GLU A 2 13.40 -26.78 52.61
C GLU A 2 14.70 -27.52 52.33
N GLU A 3 15.79 -26.79 52.05
CA GLU A 3 16.71 -26.14 53.01
C GLU A 3 17.84 -27.08 53.43
N HIS A 4 19.08 -26.66 53.19
CA HIS A 4 19.99 -26.42 54.30
C HIS A 4 21.16 -25.53 53.88
N GLN A 5 21.19 -24.34 54.50
CA GLN A 5 22.35 -23.46 54.64
C GLN A 5 23.41 -24.08 55.55
N ILE A 6 24.69 -23.70 55.35
CA ILE A 6 25.59 -23.38 56.48
C ILE A 6 26.43 -22.13 56.12
N HIS A 7 26.32 -21.12 56.98
CA HIS A 7 27.10 -19.88 57.08
C HIS A 7 28.56 -20.12 57.52
N HIS A 8 29.51 -19.25 57.15
CA HIS A 8 30.32 -18.48 58.12
C HIS A 8 31.16 -17.36 57.46
N ARG A 9 31.30 -16.27 58.22
CA ARG A 9 31.95 -14.98 57.92
C ARG A 9 33.48 -14.99 58.09
N CYS A 10 34.12 -14.06 57.38
CA CYS A 10 35.22 -13.13 57.73
C CYS A 10 36.22 -13.50 58.84
N ASP A 11 37.53 -13.46 58.55
CA ASP A 11 38.42 -12.32 58.88
C ASP A 11 39.88 -12.63 58.47
N GLY A 12 40.69 -11.57 58.33
CA GLY A 12 42.03 -11.59 57.75
C GLY A 12 43.18 -12.01 58.67
N GLY A 13 44.40 -11.94 58.13
CA GLY A 13 45.63 -12.19 58.87
C GLY A 13 46.82 -12.48 57.97
N ASP A 14 47.77 -11.55 57.92
CA ASP A 14 49.05 -11.61 57.22
C ASP A 14 49.88 -12.86 57.55
N GLY A 15 50.50 -13.42 56.51
CA GLY A 15 51.47 -14.51 56.64
C GLY A 15 52.42 -14.50 55.46
N HIS A 16 53.49 -13.71 55.56
CA HIS A 16 54.65 -13.84 54.69
C HIS A 16 55.24 -15.26 54.84
N VAL A 17 55.13 -16.06 53.77
CA VAL A 17 55.94 -17.27 53.60
C VAL A 17 56.62 -17.18 52.23
N THR A 18 57.93 -17.31 52.28
CA THR A 18 58.91 -17.22 51.20
C THR A 18 58.69 -18.27 50.11
N GLU A 19 58.47 -17.84 48.86
CA GLU A 19 58.47 -18.74 47.70
C GLU A 19 59.91 -19.03 47.23
N GLU A 20 60.24 -20.33 47.23
CA GLU A 20 61.43 -20.89 46.60
C GLU A 20 61.42 -20.65 45.07
N GLU A 21 62.54 -20.18 44.52
CA GLU A 21 62.75 -20.05 43.08
C GLU A 21 62.72 -21.40 42.35
N PRO A 22 61.90 -21.58 41.29
CA PRO A 22 61.99 -22.76 40.45
C PRO A 22 63.21 -22.64 39.50
N LYS A 23 64.27 -23.39 39.83
CA LYS A 23 65.46 -23.58 39.01
C LYS A 23 65.16 -24.57 37.87
N GLY A 24 64.71 -24.05 36.73
CA GLY A 24 64.57 -24.82 35.49
C GLY A 24 64.57 -23.95 34.24
N LEU A 25 65.29 -24.38 33.19
CA LEU A 25 65.44 -23.65 31.92
C LEU A 25 64.08 -23.30 31.28
N TRP A 26 63.08 -24.20 31.42
CA TRP A 26 61.72 -24.03 30.93
C TRP A 26 60.86 -23.03 31.73
N ALA A 27 61.07 -22.91 33.04
CA ALA A 27 60.40 -21.90 33.87
C ALA A 27 60.93 -20.49 33.57
N ARG A 28 62.24 -20.37 33.33
CA ARG A 28 62.89 -19.11 32.88
C ARG A 28 62.44 -18.69 31.48
N ALA A 29 62.30 -19.63 30.54
CA ALA A 29 61.79 -19.35 29.20
C ALA A 29 60.32 -18.91 29.21
N ARG A 30 59.46 -19.56 30.01
CA ARG A 30 58.03 -19.21 30.12
C ARG A 30 57.82 -17.83 30.76
N LYS A 31 58.62 -17.46 31.77
CA LYS A 31 58.63 -16.11 32.35
C LYS A 31 59.14 -15.04 31.37
N TYR A 32 60.09 -15.37 30.50
CA TYR A 32 60.59 -14.44 29.47
C TYR A 32 59.62 -14.23 28.30
N VAL A 33 58.88 -15.28 27.89
CA VAL A 33 57.94 -15.20 26.76
C VAL A 33 56.60 -14.59 27.19
N TYR A 34 56.02 -15.02 28.32
CA TYR A 34 54.72 -14.49 28.79
C TYR A 34 54.85 -13.25 29.69
N GLY A 35 56.03 -12.97 30.24
CA GLY A 35 56.31 -11.75 31.02
C GLY A 35 56.71 -10.55 30.17
N ASN A 36 56.86 -10.71 28.84
CA ASN A 36 57.22 -9.63 27.93
C ASN A 36 56.06 -9.34 26.97
N ALA A 37 55.18 -8.42 27.39
CA ALA A 37 54.01 -7.98 26.61
C ALA A 37 54.37 -7.61 25.16
N LEU A 38 55.48 -6.91 24.94
CA LEU A 38 55.92 -6.53 23.61
C LEU A 38 56.22 -7.75 22.72
N LEU A 39 56.87 -8.78 23.28
CA LEU A 39 57.16 -10.02 22.56
C LEU A 39 55.88 -10.78 22.20
N VAL A 40 54.92 -10.85 23.11
CA VAL A 40 53.60 -11.47 22.87
C VAL A 40 52.82 -10.72 21.78
N GLY A 41 52.86 -9.38 21.80
CA GLY A 41 52.25 -8.54 20.76
C GLY A 41 52.88 -8.75 19.39
N ILE A 42 54.22 -8.80 19.29
CA ILE A 42 54.93 -9.01 18.03
C ILE A 42 54.68 -10.43 17.47
N LEU A 43 54.71 -11.46 18.32
CA LEU A 43 54.44 -12.84 17.89
C LEU A 43 52.98 -13.01 17.44
N SER A 44 52.04 -12.34 18.10
CA SER A 44 50.63 -12.32 17.70
C SER A 44 50.44 -11.62 16.35
N LEU A 45 51.17 -10.53 16.09
CA LEU A 45 51.14 -9.80 14.81
C LEU A 45 51.71 -10.66 13.67
N LEU A 46 52.86 -11.30 13.89
CA LEU A 46 53.47 -12.21 12.91
C LEU A 46 52.55 -13.38 12.59
N TRP A 47 51.95 -13.99 13.63
CA TRP A 47 51.00 -15.07 13.45
C TRP A 47 49.75 -14.61 12.66
N LEU A 48 49.23 -13.42 12.96
CA LEU A 48 48.09 -12.82 12.24
C LEU A 48 48.41 -12.60 10.76
N VAL A 49 49.57 -12.01 10.44
CA VAL A 49 49.99 -11.74 9.06
C VAL A 49 50.19 -13.05 8.28
N ILE A 50 50.87 -14.03 8.86
CA ILE A 50 51.14 -15.32 8.22
C ILE A 50 49.85 -16.10 7.97
N ARG A 51 48.93 -16.14 8.93
CA ARG A 51 47.71 -16.96 8.84
C ARG A 51 46.58 -16.28 8.08
N THR A 52 46.59 -14.96 7.97
CA THR A 52 45.66 -14.23 7.09
C THR A 52 46.12 -14.34 5.62
N GLY A 53 47.43 -14.28 5.36
CA GLY A 53 47.99 -14.40 4.02
C GLY A 53 47.46 -13.33 3.07
N ARG A 54 47.37 -13.64 1.76
CA ARG A 54 46.91 -12.69 0.73
C ARG A 54 45.37 -12.57 0.60
N LYS A 55 44.58 -13.26 1.43
CA LYS A 55 43.11 -13.19 1.43
C LYS A 55 42.60 -12.45 2.67
N PRO A 56 42.24 -11.16 2.56
CA PRO A 56 41.87 -10.31 3.70
C PRO A 56 40.69 -10.84 4.53
N SER A 57 39.76 -11.56 3.92
CA SER A 57 38.56 -12.10 4.60
C SER A 57 38.87 -13.10 5.72
N ARG A 58 40.06 -13.71 5.74
CA ARG A 58 40.50 -14.67 6.78
C ARG A 58 40.76 -14.04 8.15
N ILE A 59 40.79 -12.71 8.23
CA ILE A 59 40.94 -11.98 9.49
C ILE A 59 39.77 -12.22 10.45
N ASN A 60 38.61 -12.62 9.92
CA ASN A 60 37.40 -12.86 10.70
C ASN A 60 37.36 -14.22 11.42
N TYR A 61 38.34 -15.09 11.19
CA TYR A 61 38.43 -16.39 11.87
C TYR A 61 38.74 -16.22 13.36
N PRO A 62 38.24 -17.11 14.24
CA PRO A 62 38.30 -16.92 15.70
C PRO A 62 39.73 -16.70 16.23
N CYS A 63 40.72 -17.44 15.72
CA CYS A 63 42.10 -17.31 16.15
C CYS A 63 42.78 -16.02 15.64
N GLN A 64 42.38 -15.51 14.47
CA GLN A 64 42.84 -14.25 13.89
C GLN A 64 42.23 -13.06 14.62
N LYS A 65 40.98 -13.15 15.04
CA LYS A 65 40.37 -12.17 15.95
C LYS A 65 41.08 -12.14 17.31
N ALA A 66 41.36 -13.29 17.91
CA ALA A 66 42.10 -13.37 19.16
C ALA A 66 43.53 -12.82 19.05
N ALA A 67 44.23 -13.15 17.95
CA ALA A 67 45.56 -12.61 17.68
C ALA A 67 45.53 -11.09 17.46
N LEU A 68 44.53 -10.57 16.74
CA LEU A 68 44.34 -9.12 16.57
C LEU A 68 44.08 -8.42 17.90
N THR A 69 43.25 -8.98 18.77
CA THR A 69 43.03 -8.43 20.13
C THR A 69 44.33 -8.41 20.94
N ASN A 70 45.13 -9.47 20.89
CA ASN A 70 46.43 -9.51 21.58
C ASN A 70 47.41 -8.48 21.02
N VAL A 71 47.44 -8.26 19.70
CA VAL A 71 48.23 -7.19 19.07
C VAL A 71 47.83 -5.83 19.63
N SER A 72 46.53 -5.53 19.67
CA SER A 72 45.99 -4.24 20.14
C SER A 72 46.32 -3.98 21.61
N VAL A 73 46.13 -4.98 22.47
CA VAL A 73 46.34 -4.86 23.92
C VAL A 73 47.83 -4.75 24.27
N PHE A 74 48.66 -5.66 23.74
CA PHE A 74 50.04 -5.77 24.21
C PHE A 74 51.02 -4.83 23.50
N LEU A 75 50.79 -4.48 22.23
CA LEU A 75 51.59 -3.42 21.56
C LEU A 75 51.14 -2.02 21.96
N GLY A 76 49.83 -1.81 22.18
CA GLY A 76 49.29 -0.55 22.70
C GLY A 76 49.81 -0.23 24.11
N ALA A 77 49.83 -1.21 25.00
CA ALA A 77 50.37 -1.05 26.36
C ALA A 77 51.89 -0.77 26.39
N ALA A 78 52.66 -1.29 25.42
CA ALA A 78 54.10 -1.04 25.30
C ALA A 78 54.45 0.33 24.71
N ALA A 79 53.54 0.94 23.94
CA ALA A 79 53.74 2.25 23.31
C ALA A 79 53.54 3.44 24.28
N LEU A 80 52.66 3.28 25.28
CA LEU A 80 52.32 4.32 26.25
C LEU A 80 53.51 4.88 27.07
N PRO A 81 54.44 4.07 27.61
CA PRO A 81 55.60 4.58 28.34
C PRO A 81 56.64 5.28 27.44
N ILE A 82 56.65 4.95 26.15
CA ILE A 82 57.57 5.52 25.15
C ILE A 82 57.05 6.86 24.64
N ALA A 83 55.74 6.96 24.37
CA ALA A 83 55.07 8.22 24.03
C ALA A 83 55.15 9.24 25.18
N ALA A 84 55.04 8.79 26.45
CA ALA A 84 55.20 9.64 27.62
C ALA A 84 56.63 10.20 27.82
N ARG A 85 57.65 9.62 27.16
CA ARG A 85 59.05 10.10 27.19
C ARG A 85 59.43 10.95 25.98
N LEU A 86 58.57 11.02 24.97
CA LEU A 86 58.78 11.78 23.73
C LEU A 86 59.10 13.28 23.95
N PRO A 87 58.51 13.99 24.93
CA PRO A 87 58.86 15.40 25.19
C PRO A 87 60.31 15.60 25.66
N ARG A 88 60.96 14.58 26.24
CA ARG A 88 62.36 14.67 26.71
C ARG A 88 63.39 14.57 25.58
N TYR A 89 62.98 14.10 24.41
CA TYR A 89 63.83 14.01 23.22
C TYR A 89 63.65 15.18 22.24
N LEU A 90 62.66 16.05 22.48
CA LEU A 90 62.27 17.16 21.58
C LEU A 90 62.57 18.56 22.14
N ALA A 91 63.27 18.68 23.29
CA ALA A 91 63.68 19.97 23.82
C ALA A 91 64.81 20.60 22.98
N PRO A 92 64.74 21.88 22.59
CA PRO A 92 65.70 22.49 21.68
C PRO A 92 67.00 22.87 22.41
N GLY A 93 68.14 22.48 21.83
CA GLY A 93 69.47 22.99 22.19
C GLY A 93 70.36 22.01 22.94
N ARG A 94 70.95 21.04 22.23
CA ARG A 94 72.25 20.45 22.57
C ARG A 94 72.80 19.69 21.36
N ALA A 95 73.85 20.24 20.75
CA ALA A 95 74.64 19.54 19.74
C ALA A 95 75.48 18.46 20.42
N TRP A 96 75.48 17.22 19.90
CA TRP A 96 76.67 16.37 20.04
C TRP A 96 76.83 15.40 18.85
N PRO A 97 78.06 15.22 18.33
CA PRO A 97 78.39 14.29 17.26
C PRO A 97 78.69 12.88 17.78
N ARG A 98 78.16 11.88 17.05
CA ARG A 98 78.49 10.43 16.96
C ARG A 98 77.20 9.60 16.98
N LEU A 99 76.48 9.66 15.87
CA LEU A 99 75.26 8.91 15.63
C LEU A 99 75.56 7.75 14.67
N ASN A 100 75.90 6.57 15.20
CA ASN A 100 75.87 5.34 14.39
C ASN A 100 75.43 4.08 15.16
N ARG A 101 74.72 4.25 16.29
CA ARG A 101 74.05 3.13 16.99
C ARG A 101 72.57 3.35 17.33
N PHE A 102 72.01 4.54 17.08
CA PHE A 102 70.64 4.88 17.45
C PHE A 102 69.62 4.84 16.28
N VAL A 103 70.06 4.68 15.04
CA VAL A 103 69.17 4.67 13.86
C VAL A 103 68.24 3.44 13.82
N LYS A 104 68.63 2.30 14.44
CA LYS A 104 67.76 1.12 14.51
C LYS A 104 66.56 1.23 15.46
N VAL A 105 66.56 2.18 16.39
CA VAL A 105 65.42 2.40 17.30
C VAL A 105 64.38 3.32 16.65
N GLY A 106 64.84 4.30 15.86
CA GLY A 106 63.95 5.20 15.11
C GLY A 106 63.10 4.47 14.07
N GLU A 107 63.66 3.51 13.34
CA GLU A 107 62.91 2.71 12.35
C GLU A 107 61.90 1.74 12.98
N VAL A 108 62.22 1.17 14.15
CA VAL A 108 61.28 0.30 14.89
C VAL A 108 60.14 1.12 15.51
N VAL A 109 60.42 2.34 15.97
CA VAL A 109 59.39 3.27 16.46
C VAL A 109 58.54 3.82 15.30
N LEU A 110 59.12 4.08 14.13
CA LEU A 110 58.36 4.47 12.94
C LEU A 110 57.49 3.31 12.44
N ALA A 111 58.00 2.08 12.41
CA ALA A 111 57.25 0.90 12.00
C ALA A 111 56.17 0.49 13.01
N ALA A 112 56.43 0.62 14.32
CA ALA A 112 55.43 0.44 15.36
C ALA A 112 54.40 1.57 15.36
N GLY A 113 54.81 2.81 15.09
CA GLY A 113 53.92 3.96 14.88
C GLY A 113 53.05 3.81 13.63
N LEU A 114 53.61 3.29 12.53
CA LEU A 114 52.86 2.96 11.32
C LEU A 114 51.90 1.79 11.54
N ALA A 115 52.30 0.77 12.30
CA ALA A 115 51.44 -0.35 12.68
C ALA A 115 50.32 0.08 13.63
N VAL A 116 50.58 1.00 14.57
CA VAL A 116 49.56 1.63 15.40
C VAL A 116 48.66 2.53 14.56
N LEU A 117 49.16 3.28 13.58
CA LEU A 117 48.34 4.05 12.62
C LEU A 117 47.54 3.16 11.67
N LEU A 118 48.05 1.99 11.29
CA LEU A 118 47.32 0.97 10.52
C LEU A 118 46.26 0.29 11.37
N VAL A 119 46.54 0.04 12.66
CA VAL A 119 45.58 -0.54 13.62
C VAL A 119 44.55 0.50 14.07
N VAL A 120 44.90 1.77 14.21
CA VAL A 120 43.96 2.89 14.46
C VAL A 120 43.19 3.26 13.20
N GLY A 121 43.77 3.10 12.01
CA GLY A 121 43.09 3.23 10.72
C GLY A 121 42.15 2.06 10.43
N LEU A 122 42.51 0.82 10.81
CA LEU A 122 41.63 -0.34 10.76
C LEU A 122 40.59 -0.31 11.90
N ALA A 123 40.94 0.13 13.10
CA ALA A 123 40.02 0.28 14.22
C ALA A 123 39.11 1.51 14.05
N GLY A 124 39.52 2.54 13.31
CA GLY A 124 38.65 3.62 12.86
C GLY A 124 37.71 3.19 11.73
N ARG A 125 38.09 2.15 10.96
CA ARG A 125 37.19 1.46 10.01
C ARG A 125 36.32 0.37 10.65
N MET A 126 36.71 -0.19 11.80
CA MET A 126 35.92 -1.14 12.59
C MET A 126 35.15 -0.48 13.75
N GLY A 127 35.47 0.76 14.08
CA GLY A 127 34.84 1.59 15.12
C GLY A 127 33.70 2.43 14.55
N GLY A 128 32.90 1.85 13.67
CA GLY A 128 31.63 2.45 13.29
C GLY A 128 30.73 2.51 14.52
N ASN A 129 30.32 3.70 14.93
CA ASN A 129 29.30 3.93 15.96
C ASN A 129 28.15 2.92 15.84
N GLY A 130 28.12 1.89 16.69
CA GLY A 130 26.96 1.07 17.08
C GLY A 130 26.00 0.52 16.03
N GLY A 131 26.29 0.62 14.73
CA GLY A 131 25.35 0.31 13.65
C GLY A 131 25.35 -1.15 13.21
N ARG A 132 24.29 -1.53 12.49
CA ARG A 132 24.14 -2.85 11.89
C ARG A 132 25.17 -3.12 10.80
N SER A 133 25.47 -4.39 10.55
CA SER A 133 26.14 -4.81 9.32
C SER A 133 25.23 -4.58 8.10
N HIS A 134 25.81 -4.55 6.90
CA HIS A 134 25.04 -4.29 5.69
C HIS A 134 23.96 -5.36 5.41
N ASP A 135 24.22 -6.63 5.71
CA ASP A 135 23.23 -7.70 5.54
C ASP A 135 22.08 -7.56 6.55
N GLU A 136 22.37 -7.19 7.80
CA GLU A 136 21.36 -6.85 8.80
C GLU A 136 20.55 -5.61 8.39
N MET A 137 21.18 -4.60 7.77
CA MET A 137 20.48 -3.43 7.23
C MET A 137 19.55 -3.82 6.07
N LYS A 138 19.95 -4.73 5.18
CA LYS A 138 19.08 -5.24 4.10
C LYS A 138 17.87 -5.99 4.66
N ALA A 139 18.10 -6.91 5.60
CA ALA A 139 17.03 -7.67 6.24
C ALA A 139 16.06 -6.73 6.98
N ALA A 140 16.59 -5.72 7.65
CA ALA A 140 15.80 -4.71 8.34
C ALA A 140 14.94 -3.86 7.39
N ALA A 141 15.51 -3.42 6.26
CA ALA A 141 14.78 -2.65 5.27
C ALA A 141 13.66 -3.48 4.62
N ALA A 142 13.92 -4.77 4.33
CA ALA A 142 12.93 -5.67 3.74
C ALA A 142 11.74 -5.97 4.67
N GLY A 143 11.96 -6.00 5.99
CA GLY A 143 10.90 -6.21 6.98
C GLY A 143 10.27 -4.93 7.55
N LEU A 144 10.63 -3.75 7.03
CA LEU A 144 10.22 -2.47 7.60
C LEU A 144 8.76 -2.14 7.24
N LYS A 145 7.91 -2.09 8.26
CA LYS A 145 6.53 -1.57 8.16
C LYS A 145 6.47 -0.14 8.68
N ALA A 146 5.69 0.72 8.03
CA ALA A 146 5.43 2.05 8.53
C ALA A 146 4.65 2.00 9.85
N VAL A 147 4.93 2.96 10.73
CA VAL A 147 4.23 3.13 12.00
C VAL A 147 3.14 4.16 11.79
N GLU A 148 1.88 3.73 11.82
CA GLU A 148 0.74 4.63 11.76
C GLU A 148 0.56 5.39 13.08
N MET A 149 0.07 6.63 12.98
CA MET A 149 -0.20 7.52 14.12
C MET A 149 -1.48 8.30 13.85
N ARG A 150 -2.29 8.54 14.89
CA ARG A 150 -3.50 9.36 14.83
C ARG A 150 -3.55 10.27 16.04
N SER A 151 -3.55 11.58 15.80
CA SER A 151 -3.72 12.62 16.80
C SER A 151 -5.18 13.08 16.84
N GLY A 152 -5.71 13.27 18.05
CA GLY A 152 -7.00 13.92 18.26
C GLY A 152 -6.90 15.45 18.32
N GLU A 153 -5.70 16.01 18.22
CA GLU A 153 -5.45 17.45 18.38
C GLU A 153 -5.68 18.21 17.07
N ALA A 154 -6.35 19.36 17.17
CA ALA A 154 -6.53 20.25 16.02
C ALA A 154 -5.18 20.83 15.58
N GLY A 155 -4.91 20.82 14.27
CA GLY A 155 -3.64 21.30 13.72
C GLY A 155 -2.47 20.32 13.89
N ALA A 156 -2.75 19.03 14.07
CA ALA A 156 -1.73 17.98 13.91
C ALA A 156 -1.19 17.97 12.48
N SER A 157 0.11 17.70 12.34
CA SER A 157 0.77 17.60 11.04
C SER A 157 0.49 16.24 10.39
N SER A 158 0.03 16.24 9.15
CA SER A 158 -0.21 15.01 8.38
C SER A 158 1.04 14.57 7.62
N ILE A 159 1.34 13.28 7.72
CA ILE A 159 2.40 12.58 7.01
C ILE A 159 1.73 11.43 6.23
N TYR A 160 2.05 11.34 4.95
CA TYR A 160 1.50 10.33 4.05
C TYR A 160 2.63 9.41 3.61
N VAL A 161 2.45 8.10 3.72
CA VAL A 161 3.50 7.12 3.46
C VAL A 161 3.02 6.11 2.42
N ALA A 162 3.64 6.13 1.24
CA ALA A 162 3.52 5.05 0.28
C ALA A 162 4.51 3.94 0.63
N GLU A 163 4.02 2.71 0.80
CA GLU A 163 4.80 1.50 1.09
C GLU A 163 4.87 0.57 -0.13
N ASN A 164 5.75 -0.43 -0.09
CA ASN A 164 5.87 -1.49 -1.12
C ASN A 164 6.05 -0.98 -2.55
N ILE A 165 6.75 0.14 -2.71
CA ILE A 165 7.01 0.74 -4.02
C ILE A 165 7.70 -0.28 -4.94
N PRO A 166 7.14 -0.54 -6.15
CA PRO A 166 7.66 -1.53 -7.08
C PRO A 166 8.98 -1.02 -7.67
N ASN A 167 9.67 -1.85 -8.45
CA ASN A 167 10.90 -1.40 -9.11
C ASN A 167 10.63 -0.17 -10.00
N GLN A 168 9.51 -0.15 -10.73
CA GLN A 168 9.00 1.03 -11.43
C GLN A 168 8.56 2.12 -10.44
N SER A 169 9.55 2.78 -9.84
CA SER A 169 9.38 3.63 -8.68
C SER A 169 8.53 4.88 -8.97
N GLU A 170 8.35 5.23 -10.25
CA GLU A 170 7.38 6.22 -10.73
C GLU A 170 5.96 5.93 -10.25
N TYR A 171 5.55 4.66 -10.16
CA TYR A 171 4.21 4.28 -9.70
C TYR A 171 4.01 4.47 -8.20
N GLY A 172 5.11 4.54 -7.43
CA GLY A 172 5.04 4.90 -6.02
C GLY A 172 4.49 6.30 -5.78
N VAL A 173 4.62 7.21 -6.76
CA VAL A 173 4.05 8.57 -6.70
C VAL A 173 2.53 8.52 -6.74
N ASN A 174 1.94 7.66 -7.58
CA ASN A 174 0.48 7.50 -7.63
C ASN A 174 -0.05 6.96 -6.31
N THR A 175 0.62 5.97 -5.72
CA THR A 175 0.28 5.48 -4.38
C THR A 175 0.33 6.61 -3.35
N LEU A 176 1.37 7.44 -3.38
CA LEU A 176 1.53 8.55 -2.44
C LEU A 176 0.39 9.58 -2.59
N ILE A 177 0.04 9.95 -3.82
CA ILE A 177 -1.07 10.85 -4.13
C ILE A 177 -2.40 10.25 -3.64
N ASN A 178 -2.64 8.96 -3.87
CA ASN A 178 -3.86 8.28 -3.41
C ASN A 178 -3.97 8.26 -1.87
N VAL A 179 -2.84 8.05 -1.15
CA VAL A 179 -2.83 8.12 0.31
C VAL A 179 -3.11 9.53 0.81
N MET A 180 -2.63 10.56 0.10
CA MET A 180 -2.94 11.96 0.41
C MET A 180 -4.43 12.26 0.20
N ASP A 181 -4.97 11.90 -0.95
CA ASP A 181 -6.36 12.12 -1.36
C ASP A 181 -7.35 11.46 -0.38
N ALA A 182 -7.16 10.16 -0.13
CA ALA A 182 -7.99 9.40 0.81
C ALA A 182 -7.99 9.96 2.24
N ASN A 183 -7.02 10.81 2.58
CA ASN A 183 -6.85 11.39 3.91
C ASN A 183 -6.89 12.93 3.88
N GLY A 184 -7.67 13.50 2.95
CA GLY A 184 -8.11 14.88 2.98
C GLY A 184 -7.10 15.90 2.44
N GLN A 185 -6.08 15.45 1.68
CA GLN A 185 -5.13 16.32 1.01
C GLN A 185 -5.12 16.06 -0.49
N ASP A 186 -5.86 16.86 -1.24
CA ASP A 186 -5.81 16.84 -2.70
C ASP A 186 -4.41 17.24 -3.19
N PHE A 187 -3.89 16.52 -4.17
CA PHE A 187 -2.64 16.89 -4.83
C PHE A 187 -2.89 17.98 -5.88
N PHE A 188 -4.00 17.89 -6.60
CA PHE A 188 -4.37 18.81 -7.68
C PHE A 188 -5.42 19.82 -7.22
N LYS A 189 -5.20 21.09 -7.56
CA LYS A 189 -6.17 22.15 -7.32
C LYS A 189 -7.18 22.20 -8.48
N SER A 190 -8.45 21.98 -8.19
CA SER A 190 -9.53 22.02 -9.17
C SER A 190 -10.82 22.60 -8.60
N ASP A 191 -11.54 23.38 -9.40
CA ASP A 191 -12.87 23.91 -9.07
C ASP A 191 -14.01 23.01 -9.63
N ARG A 192 -13.69 21.83 -10.20
CA ARG A 192 -14.69 20.94 -10.79
C ARG A 192 -15.58 20.30 -9.70
N PRO A 193 -16.92 20.34 -9.84
CA PRO A 193 -17.82 19.63 -8.92
C PRO A 193 -17.60 18.11 -9.00
N GLY A 194 -17.47 17.43 -7.86
CA GLY A 194 -17.32 15.98 -7.77
C GLY A 194 -15.90 15.45 -8.06
N GLY A 195 -14.87 16.22 -7.71
CA GLY A 195 -13.46 15.97 -8.02
C GLY A 195 -12.98 14.53 -7.83
N GLY A 196 -12.91 13.78 -8.93
CA GLY A 196 -12.19 12.50 -8.99
C GLY A 196 -10.71 12.70 -9.32
N GLY A 197 -9.86 11.79 -8.84
CA GLY A 197 -8.43 11.75 -9.18
C GLY A 197 -7.55 12.69 -8.35
N ALA A 198 -7.73 12.73 -7.03
CA ALA A 198 -6.96 13.56 -6.10
C ALA A 198 -7.02 15.06 -6.39
N ALA A 199 -8.21 15.56 -6.75
CA ALA A 199 -8.42 16.92 -7.20
C ALA A 199 -9.58 17.60 -6.47
N GLY A 200 -9.30 18.78 -5.92
CA GLY A 200 -10.32 19.59 -5.24
C GLY A 200 -9.87 21.04 -5.01
N PRO A 201 -10.74 21.90 -4.49
CA PRO A 201 -10.48 23.34 -4.37
C PRO A 201 -9.33 23.66 -3.41
N GLY A 202 -9.03 22.74 -2.49
CA GLY A 202 -7.92 22.84 -1.53
C GLY A 202 -6.60 22.25 -2.03
N GLY A 203 -6.53 21.74 -3.26
CA GLY A 203 -5.33 21.07 -3.77
C GLY A 203 -4.10 21.96 -3.93
N ILE A 204 -2.95 21.30 -4.06
CA ILE A 204 -1.63 21.96 -4.01
C ILE A 204 -1.26 22.57 -5.35
N ILE A 205 -1.41 21.81 -6.45
CA ILE A 205 -0.91 22.20 -7.77
C ILE A 205 -2.07 22.55 -8.68
N GLY A 206 -2.14 23.81 -9.12
CA GLY A 206 -3.08 24.26 -10.14
C GLY A 206 -2.62 23.93 -11.56
N ARG A 207 -3.59 23.87 -12.48
CA ARG A 207 -3.35 23.52 -13.89
C ARG A 207 -2.39 24.45 -14.64
N ASP A 208 -2.19 25.69 -14.19
CA ASP A 208 -1.39 26.73 -14.86
C ASP A 208 -0.22 27.23 -14.00
N ASP A 209 0.08 26.52 -12.91
CA ASP A 209 1.18 26.80 -11.99
C ASP A 209 2.56 26.52 -12.62
N ILE A 210 3.57 27.23 -12.10
CA ILE A 210 4.98 26.96 -12.31
C ILE A 210 5.46 26.10 -11.15
N VAL A 211 5.73 24.82 -11.40
CA VAL A 211 6.14 23.86 -10.38
C VAL A 211 7.66 23.71 -10.38
N MET A 212 8.28 24.14 -9.29
CA MET A 212 9.71 24.00 -9.03
C MET A 212 9.96 22.75 -8.19
N ILE A 213 10.60 21.74 -8.79
CA ILE A 213 10.96 20.48 -8.14
C ILE A 213 12.43 20.55 -7.72
N LYS A 214 12.68 20.72 -6.42
CA LYS A 214 14.03 20.69 -5.86
C LYS A 214 14.42 19.24 -5.59
N VAL A 215 15.38 18.74 -6.35
CA VAL A 215 15.99 17.41 -6.16
C VAL A 215 17.32 17.53 -5.44
N ASN A 216 17.87 16.40 -4.97
CA ASN A 216 19.25 16.28 -4.51
C ASN A 216 20.15 15.84 -5.66
N GLY A 217 20.84 16.80 -6.27
CA GLY A 217 21.73 16.59 -7.42
C GLY A 217 23.22 16.73 -7.10
N GLU A 218 23.61 16.91 -5.84
CA GLU A 218 25.03 17.05 -5.43
C GLU A 218 25.79 15.71 -5.43
N TRP A 219 25.09 14.57 -5.35
CA TRP A 219 25.71 13.25 -5.16
C TRP A 219 25.30 12.23 -6.21
N ARG A 220 26.20 11.29 -6.52
CA ARG A 220 25.94 10.18 -7.45
C ARG A 220 25.15 9.05 -6.79
N TRP A 221 24.85 8.02 -7.58
CA TRP A 221 24.33 6.72 -7.16
C TRP A 221 23.06 6.90 -6.32
N ARG A 222 22.94 6.21 -5.18
CA ARG A 222 21.81 6.34 -4.24
C ARG A 222 22.03 7.47 -3.22
N GLY A 223 22.93 8.42 -3.55
CA GLY A 223 23.14 9.66 -2.84
C GLY A 223 22.31 10.83 -3.39
N GLY A 224 21.84 10.77 -4.64
CA GLY A 224 20.90 11.75 -5.21
C GLY A 224 19.44 11.32 -5.07
N THR A 225 18.49 12.20 -5.41
CA THR A 225 17.05 11.87 -5.45
C THR A 225 16.74 10.89 -6.57
N ASN A 226 15.87 9.91 -6.37
CA ASN A 226 15.51 8.94 -7.39
C ASN A 226 14.84 9.61 -8.61
N SER A 227 15.45 9.53 -9.80
CA SER A 227 14.92 10.16 -11.02
C SER A 227 13.64 9.47 -11.51
N ASP A 228 13.37 8.21 -11.15
CA ASP A 228 12.08 7.55 -11.41
C ASP A 228 10.95 8.19 -10.58
N VAL A 229 11.24 8.61 -9.34
CA VAL A 229 10.27 9.36 -8.51
C VAL A 229 10.00 10.74 -9.12
N VAL A 230 11.04 11.41 -9.61
CA VAL A 230 10.88 12.69 -10.32
C VAL A 230 10.08 12.50 -11.61
N LYS A 231 10.33 11.43 -12.36
CA LYS A 231 9.56 11.04 -13.56
C LYS A 231 8.07 10.85 -13.24
N GLY A 232 7.74 10.13 -12.16
CA GLY A 232 6.37 9.95 -11.70
C GLY A 232 5.70 11.25 -11.28
N LEU A 233 6.43 12.16 -10.60
CA LEU A 233 5.91 13.49 -10.25
C LEU A 233 5.62 14.35 -11.48
N VAL A 234 6.55 14.40 -12.44
CA VAL A 234 6.33 15.13 -13.70
C VAL A 234 5.16 14.52 -14.47
N GLU A 235 5.03 13.19 -14.49
CA GLU A 235 3.90 12.51 -15.10
C GLU A 235 2.56 12.93 -14.49
N ALA A 236 2.45 12.84 -13.17
CA ALA A 236 1.25 13.23 -12.44
C ALA A 236 0.89 14.70 -12.70
N ILE A 237 1.86 15.61 -12.61
CA ILE A 237 1.64 17.05 -12.83
C ILE A 237 1.20 17.31 -14.27
N THR A 238 1.87 16.72 -15.27
CA THR A 238 1.53 16.95 -16.68
C THR A 238 0.19 16.34 -17.07
N ASN A 239 -0.26 15.30 -16.37
CA ASN A 239 -1.57 14.68 -16.47
C ASN A 239 -2.62 15.28 -15.52
N HIS A 240 -2.41 16.51 -15.01
CA HIS A 240 -3.38 17.21 -14.17
C HIS A 240 -4.81 17.04 -14.72
N PRO A 241 -5.82 16.69 -13.90
CA PRO A 241 -7.17 16.35 -14.38
C PRO A 241 -7.84 17.48 -15.18
N ASP A 242 -7.51 18.74 -14.86
CA ASP A 242 -7.96 19.93 -15.61
C ASP A 242 -7.16 20.26 -16.88
N GLY A 243 -6.18 19.44 -17.24
CA GLY A 243 -5.24 19.68 -18.34
C GLY A 243 -4.16 20.69 -17.95
N PHE A 244 -2.93 20.22 -17.76
CA PHE A 244 -1.80 21.05 -17.35
C PHE A 244 -1.30 21.95 -18.51
N THR A 245 -1.18 23.24 -18.21
CA THR A 245 -0.73 24.31 -19.13
C THR A 245 0.42 25.13 -18.56
N GLY A 246 0.79 24.84 -17.31
CA GLY A 246 1.87 25.48 -16.58
C GLY A 246 3.25 25.04 -17.06
N GLU A 247 4.22 25.14 -16.15
CA GLU A 247 5.61 24.78 -16.41
C GLU A 247 6.17 23.98 -15.24
N VAL A 248 7.03 23.00 -15.51
CA VAL A 248 7.79 22.27 -14.49
C VAL A 248 9.27 22.56 -14.69
N VAL A 249 9.95 22.96 -13.62
CA VAL A 249 11.40 23.16 -13.60
C VAL A 249 12.04 22.37 -12.48
N ILE A 250 12.97 21.49 -12.83
CA ILE A 250 13.75 20.69 -11.89
C ILE A 250 15.01 21.50 -11.54
N VAL A 251 15.25 21.73 -10.25
CA VAL A 251 16.29 22.64 -9.77
C VAL A 251 17.16 22.01 -8.69
N GLU A 252 18.43 22.44 -8.63
CA GLU A 252 19.39 22.11 -7.58
C GLU A 252 20.57 23.10 -7.65
N ASN A 253 21.16 23.38 -6.49
CA ASN A 253 22.51 23.89 -6.32
C ASN A 253 23.41 22.76 -5.77
N GLY A 254 24.26 22.19 -6.62
CA GLY A 254 25.19 21.12 -6.27
C GLY A 254 26.41 21.56 -5.44
N GLN A 255 26.46 22.82 -5.00
CA GLN A 255 27.57 23.49 -4.32
C GLN A 255 28.87 23.49 -5.12
N TRP A 256 29.56 22.36 -5.25
CA TRP A 256 30.82 22.24 -6.00
C TRP A 256 30.77 21.14 -7.06
N ASP A 257 29.70 20.35 -7.12
CA ASP A 257 29.54 19.23 -8.04
C ASP A 257 28.07 19.03 -8.41
N SER A 258 27.75 18.75 -9.67
CA SER A 258 26.36 18.66 -10.15
C SER A 258 26.11 17.44 -11.02
N TYR A 259 25.16 16.62 -10.59
CA TYR A 259 24.78 15.35 -11.22
C TYR A 259 23.38 15.40 -11.84
N MET A 260 23.03 16.55 -12.39
CA MET A 260 21.70 16.80 -12.98
C MET A 260 21.53 16.25 -14.42
N ASP A 261 22.64 15.93 -15.10
CA ASP A 261 22.67 15.56 -16.53
C ASP A 261 23.81 14.56 -16.83
N ASN A 262 23.68 13.78 -17.90
CA ASN A 262 24.57 12.68 -18.28
C ASN A 262 25.49 12.99 -19.48
N ARG A 263 25.75 14.28 -19.77
CA ARG A 263 26.63 14.71 -20.88
C ARG A 263 28.08 14.26 -20.68
N ALA A 264 28.83 14.10 -21.78
CA ALA A 264 30.21 13.62 -21.76
C ALA A 264 31.22 14.56 -21.06
N ASP A 265 30.87 15.84 -20.89
CA ASP A 265 31.60 16.83 -20.09
C ASP A 265 31.13 16.90 -18.63
N ASN A 266 30.00 16.26 -18.31
CA ASN A 266 29.54 16.02 -16.95
C ASN A 266 30.02 14.64 -16.47
N GLN A 267 30.48 14.54 -15.23
CA GLN A 267 31.28 13.41 -14.79
C GLN A 267 30.48 12.10 -14.55
N ASN A 268 29.26 11.93 -15.04
CA ASN A 268 28.38 10.84 -14.60
C ASN A 268 27.46 10.22 -15.67
N PRO A 269 27.95 9.61 -16.76
CA PRO A 269 27.07 9.00 -17.74
C PRO A 269 26.30 7.75 -17.26
N ASN A 270 26.63 7.15 -16.10
CA ASN A 270 26.06 5.86 -15.64
C ASN A 270 25.99 5.73 -14.10
N GLY A 271 25.50 6.76 -13.41
CA GLY A 271 25.51 6.78 -11.94
C GLY A 271 24.37 7.54 -11.31
N CYS A 272 23.17 7.49 -11.89
CA CYS A 272 21.97 8.12 -11.32
C CYS A 272 21.29 7.23 -10.26
N ASN A 273 20.50 7.84 -9.38
CA ASN A 273 19.56 7.11 -8.53
C ASN A 273 18.33 6.75 -9.38
N ALA A 274 18.30 5.60 -10.03
CA ALA A 274 17.14 5.08 -10.75
C ALA A 274 17.27 3.56 -10.93
N GLU A 275 16.22 2.88 -11.37
CA GLU A 275 16.36 1.49 -11.81
C GLU A 275 17.17 1.42 -13.12
N ASP A 276 16.87 2.30 -14.07
CA ASP A 276 17.81 2.61 -15.16
C ASP A 276 18.81 3.67 -14.69
N ILE A 277 20.00 3.21 -14.29
CA ILE A 277 21.07 4.06 -13.75
C ILE A 277 21.62 5.10 -14.75
N THR A 278 21.16 5.06 -16.01
CA THR A 278 21.49 6.02 -17.07
C THR A 278 20.44 7.12 -17.24
N GLN A 279 19.35 7.13 -16.47
CA GLN A 279 18.31 8.15 -16.51
C GLN A 279 18.63 9.32 -15.56
N SER A 280 19.03 10.46 -16.12
CA SER A 280 19.20 11.73 -15.38
C SER A 280 17.89 12.51 -15.24
N TYR A 281 17.90 13.58 -14.43
CA TYR A 281 16.77 14.50 -14.37
C TYR A 281 16.57 15.27 -15.68
N ASN A 282 17.65 15.54 -16.42
CA ASN A 282 17.57 16.16 -17.73
C ASN A 282 16.91 15.22 -18.76
N ASP A 283 17.19 13.91 -18.70
CA ASP A 283 16.50 12.92 -19.55
C ASP A 283 15.00 12.90 -19.27
N VAL A 284 14.60 12.96 -17.98
CA VAL A 284 13.19 13.09 -17.59
C VAL A 284 12.58 14.37 -18.17
N ALA A 285 13.25 15.53 -18.04
CA ALA A 285 12.74 16.78 -18.59
C ALA A 285 12.56 16.71 -20.12
N LEU A 286 13.55 16.16 -20.84
CA LEU A 286 13.49 15.98 -22.30
C LEU A 286 12.39 15.01 -22.72
N MET A 287 12.13 13.96 -21.95
CA MET A 287 11.06 12.98 -22.22
C MET A 287 9.69 13.66 -22.28
N TYR A 288 9.40 14.56 -21.34
CA TYR A 288 8.11 15.28 -21.30
C TYR A 288 8.08 16.51 -22.21
N ALA A 289 9.22 17.17 -22.43
CA ALA A 289 9.34 18.21 -23.45
C ALA A 289 9.03 17.67 -24.85
N ALA A 290 9.49 16.45 -25.18
CA ALA A 290 9.19 15.77 -26.43
C ALA A 290 7.68 15.44 -26.60
N LYS A 291 6.94 15.31 -25.50
CA LYS A 291 5.47 15.16 -25.48
C LYS A 291 4.72 16.50 -25.58
N GLY A 292 5.43 17.63 -25.67
CA GLY A 292 4.86 18.98 -25.82
C GLY A 292 4.64 19.74 -24.50
N HIS A 293 5.07 19.20 -23.35
CA HIS A 293 4.96 19.90 -22.07
C HIS A 293 6.15 20.84 -21.82
N LYS A 294 5.95 21.92 -21.07
CA LYS A 294 7.04 22.80 -20.65
C LYS A 294 7.75 22.22 -19.43
N VAL A 295 8.68 21.30 -19.66
CA VAL A 295 9.52 20.71 -18.61
C VAL A 295 10.98 21.02 -18.90
N SER A 296 11.73 21.44 -17.88
CA SER A 296 13.15 21.78 -18.02
C SER A 296 13.95 21.51 -16.73
N VAL A 297 15.27 21.50 -16.86
CA VAL A 297 16.20 21.56 -15.73
C VAL A 297 16.82 22.95 -15.67
N TYR A 298 16.95 23.52 -14.48
CA TYR A 298 17.81 24.67 -14.23
C TYR A 298 18.77 24.35 -13.09
N ASP A 299 20.05 24.19 -13.42
CA ASP A 299 21.11 23.92 -12.45
C ASP A 299 21.65 25.24 -11.87
N TRP A 300 21.32 25.51 -10.61
CA TRP A 300 21.77 26.71 -9.91
C TRP A 300 23.28 26.75 -9.69
N THR A 301 23.97 25.61 -9.80
CA THR A 301 25.45 25.56 -9.77
C THR A 301 26.05 26.46 -10.85
N ALA A 302 25.38 26.59 -12.01
CA ALA A 302 25.84 27.44 -13.11
C ALA A 302 25.81 28.94 -12.83
N VAL A 303 25.06 29.38 -11.81
CA VAL A 303 24.89 30.80 -11.46
C VAL A 303 25.33 31.11 -10.04
N GLN A 304 25.98 30.17 -9.38
CA GLN A 304 26.65 30.41 -8.10
C GLN A 304 27.62 31.56 -8.22
N THR A 305 27.87 32.23 -7.10
CA THR A 305 28.81 33.34 -6.91
C THR A 305 28.40 34.63 -7.63
N LEU A 306 27.38 34.58 -8.50
CA LEU A 306 26.86 35.73 -9.22
C LEU A 306 25.89 36.51 -8.35
N SER A 307 26.40 37.52 -7.64
CA SER A 307 25.55 38.47 -6.92
C SER A 307 24.83 39.42 -7.89
N VAL A 308 23.50 39.45 -7.79
CA VAL A 308 22.61 40.20 -8.69
C VAL A 308 21.52 40.94 -7.90
N GLY A 309 20.93 41.96 -8.51
CA GLY A 309 19.71 42.60 -8.00
C GLY A 309 18.45 41.85 -8.45
N GLU A 310 17.28 42.21 -7.92
CA GLU A 310 16.01 41.57 -8.31
C GLU A 310 15.48 41.99 -9.70
N PHE A 311 14.62 41.15 -10.31
CA PHE A 311 13.99 41.47 -11.60
C PHE A 311 13.20 42.78 -11.57
N GLY A 312 12.41 43.00 -10.51
CA GLY A 312 11.67 44.25 -10.30
C GLY A 312 12.57 45.48 -10.11
N GLY A 313 13.85 45.27 -9.76
CA GLY A 313 14.88 46.31 -9.71
C GLY A 313 15.57 46.59 -11.05
N GLY A 314 15.16 45.90 -12.12
CA GLY A 314 15.71 46.07 -13.47
C GLY A 314 16.91 45.18 -13.80
N ASP A 315 17.37 44.33 -12.87
CA ASP A 315 18.46 43.39 -13.15
C ASP A 315 17.87 42.07 -13.69
N MET A 316 18.06 41.83 -14.99
CA MET A 316 17.51 40.66 -15.68
C MET A 316 18.49 39.48 -15.75
N ARG A 317 19.66 39.58 -15.12
CA ARG A 317 20.64 38.49 -15.06
C ARG A 317 20.20 37.43 -14.06
N ASP A 318 20.53 36.17 -14.35
CA ASP A 318 20.34 35.06 -13.44
C ASP A 318 21.48 35.03 -12.40
N GLY A 319 21.18 34.59 -11.17
CA GLY A 319 22.14 34.64 -10.06
C GLY A 319 21.47 34.60 -8.69
N TYR A 320 22.24 34.98 -7.66
CA TYR A 320 21.78 35.03 -6.28
C TYR A 320 21.53 36.47 -5.81
N CYS A 321 20.33 36.70 -5.29
CA CYS A 321 19.92 37.94 -4.63
C CYS A 321 20.27 37.85 -3.15
N TYR A 322 21.12 38.75 -2.64
CA TYR A 322 21.51 38.77 -1.23
C TYR A 322 20.39 39.33 -0.34
N VAL A 323 20.16 38.70 0.82
CA VAL A 323 19.13 39.04 1.80
C VAL A 323 19.80 39.44 3.11
N PRO A 324 19.95 40.75 3.37
CA PRO A 324 20.59 41.24 4.60
C PRO A 324 19.91 40.74 5.88
N GLU A 325 18.59 40.51 5.86
CA GLU A 325 17.82 40.08 7.04
C GLU A 325 18.27 38.72 7.59
N ILE A 326 18.80 37.85 6.73
CA ILE A 326 19.27 36.50 7.10
C ILE A 326 20.74 36.27 6.69
N GLU A 327 21.42 37.32 6.25
CA GLU A 327 22.80 37.32 5.76
C GLU A 327 23.10 36.27 4.65
N GLU A 328 22.11 35.89 3.85
CA GLU A 328 22.20 34.78 2.89
C GLU A 328 21.60 35.16 1.52
N GLY A 329 22.01 34.50 0.44
CA GLY A 329 21.40 34.67 -0.87
C GLY A 329 20.30 33.66 -1.19
N TYR A 330 19.47 33.98 -2.19
CA TYR A 330 18.55 33.03 -2.81
C TYR A 330 18.60 33.14 -4.34
N PRO A 331 18.28 32.06 -5.07
CA PRO A 331 18.40 32.05 -6.51
C PRO A 331 17.24 32.79 -7.18
N LYS A 332 17.56 33.47 -8.29
CA LYS A 332 16.61 33.87 -9.31
C LYS A 332 17.15 33.53 -10.69
N PHE A 333 16.27 33.18 -11.61
CA PHE A 333 16.67 32.66 -12.91
C PHE A 333 15.59 32.75 -13.97
N THR A 334 15.97 32.59 -15.23
CA THR A 334 15.08 32.52 -16.38
C THR A 334 15.16 31.13 -17.00
N THR A 335 14.05 30.41 -17.08
CA THR A 335 14.02 29.08 -17.70
C THR A 335 14.20 29.17 -19.21
N VAL A 336 14.49 28.03 -19.85
CA VAL A 336 14.54 27.89 -21.31
C VAL A 336 13.24 28.33 -22.01
N TYR A 337 12.10 28.31 -21.32
CA TYR A 337 10.82 28.78 -21.85
C TYR A 337 10.58 30.28 -21.63
N GLY A 338 11.57 31.00 -21.08
CA GLY A 338 11.49 32.44 -20.81
C GLY A 338 10.81 32.81 -19.49
N THR A 339 10.49 31.82 -18.64
CA THR A 339 9.82 32.04 -17.36
C THR A 339 10.82 32.54 -16.33
N ARG A 340 10.60 33.75 -15.80
CA ARG A 340 11.48 34.40 -14.81
C ARG A 340 11.00 34.12 -13.39
N ILE A 341 11.82 33.44 -12.61
CA ILE A 341 11.46 32.96 -11.27
C ILE A 341 12.42 33.59 -10.25
N SER A 342 11.86 34.28 -9.26
CA SER A 342 12.56 34.65 -8.02
C SER A 342 12.13 33.67 -6.94
N ALA A 343 13.08 32.99 -6.27
CA ALA A 343 12.71 32.07 -5.20
C ALA A 343 11.96 32.78 -4.07
N ARG A 344 12.27 34.05 -3.78
CA ARG A 344 11.61 34.88 -2.77
C ARG A 344 10.26 35.44 -3.21
N TYR A 345 10.18 35.99 -4.42
CA TYR A 345 9.02 36.78 -4.84
C TYR A 345 8.06 36.07 -5.78
N GLY A 346 8.45 34.98 -6.43
CA GLY A 346 7.61 34.27 -7.39
C GLY A 346 7.92 34.57 -8.85
N TRP A 347 6.91 34.39 -9.69
CA TRP A 347 7.03 34.59 -11.13
C TRP A 347 6.99 36.06 -11.49
N TRP A 348 8.02 36.55 -12.18
CA TRP A 348 8.05 37.91 -12.70
C TRP A 348 7.40 37.98 -14.08
N ASN A 349 6.25 38.64 -14.18
CA ASN A 349 5.48 38.77 -15.43
C ASN A 349 5.95 39.92 -16.34
N GLY A 350 7.01 40.66 -15.95
CA GLY A 350 7.50 41.85 -16.63
C GLY A 350 7.13 43.17 -15.93
N SER A 351 6.18 43.14 -15.00
CA SER A 351 5.71 44.34 -14.27
C SER A 351 5.51 44.13 -12.77
N SER A 352 5.11 42.92 -12.36
CA SER A 352 4.92 42.53 -10.97
C SER A 352 5.33 41.07 -10.76
N TYR A 353 5.47 40.70 -9.49
CA TYR A 353 5.61 39.30 -9.10
C TYR A 353 4.24 38.67 -8.80
N ASP A 354 4.06 37.44 -9.24
CA ASP A 354 2.99 36.56 -8.83
C ASP A 354 3.59 35.39 -8.05
N ASN A 355 3.45 35.44 -6.73
CA ASN A 355 3.94 34.38 -5.85
C ASN A 355 3.00 33.18 -5.78
N GLY A 356 1.71 33.39 -6.05
CA GLY A 356 0.69 32.34 -5.98
C GLY A 356 0.82 31.33 -7.13
N ARG A 357 1.47 31.72 -8.23
CA ARG A 357 1.70 30.87 -9.40
C ARG A 357 2.92 29.96 -9.31
N VAL A 358 3.73 30.04 -8.24
CA VAL A 358 4.94 29.19 -8.11
C VAL A 358 4.76 28.20 -6.98
N ARG A 359 4.76 26.91 -7.31
CA ARG A 359 4.71 25.79 -6.35
C ARG A 359 6.10 25.22 -6.13
N PHE A 360 6.48 25.01 -4.89
CA PHE A 360 7.78 24.49 -4.50
C PHE A 360 7.66 23.10 -3.89
N LEU A 361 8.08 22.09 -4.65
CA LEU A 361 8.16 20.70 -4.18
C LEU A 361 9.60 20.39 -3.77
N ASN A 362 9.80 20.08 -2.49
CA ASN A 362 11.11 19.73 -1.94
C ASN A 362 11.27 18.21 -1.88
N VAL A 363 12.13 17.64 -2.72
CA VAL A 363 12.22 16.19 -2.95
C VAL A 363 13.60 15.60 -2.59
N PRO A 364 13.98 15.52 -1.31
CA PRO A 364 15.26 14.96 -0.88
C PRO A 364 15.29 13.43 -0.92
N VAL A 365 16.48 12.84 -1.02
CA VAL A 365 16.73 11.43 -0.66
C VAL A 365 17.02 11.27 0.84
N LEU A 366 16.50 10.21 1.45
CA LEU A 366 16.79 9.82 2.84
C LEU A 366 18.11 9.06 2.94
N LYS A 367 19.10 9.64 3.65
CA LYS A 367 20.40 8.99 3.83
C LYS A 367 21.14 9.43 5.10
N ASP A 368 22.08 8.59 5.51
CA ASP A 368 23.15 8.94 6.45
C ASP A 368 24.01 10.08 5.89
N HIS A 369 24.43 10.98 6.78
CA HIS A 369 25.42 11.99 6.48
C HIS A 369 26.45 12.10 7.61
N SER A 370 27.75 12.02 7.27
CA SER A 370 28.86 12.06 8.23
C SER A 370 28.87 13.29 9.16
N GLY A 371 28.58 14.48 8.61
CA GLY A 371 28.44 15.74 9.39
C GLY A 371 27.07 15.96 10.03
N ALA A 372 25.99 16.00 9.23
CA ALA A 372 24.65 16.38 9.70
C ALA A 372 23.88 15.25 10.42
N GLY A 373 24.36 14.00 10.36
CA GLY A 373 23.65 12.82 10.84
C GLY A 373 22.67 12.29 9.79
N VAL A 374 21.68 13.07 9.40
CA VAL A 374 20.65 12.68 8.42
C VAL A 374 20.55 13.73 7.31
N THR A 375 20.46 13.28 6.06
CA THR A 375 19.98 14.11 4.95
C THR A 375 18.51 13.80 4.72
N CYS A 376 17.68 14.84 4.78
CA CYS A 376 16.23 14.82 4.56
C CYS A 376 15.78 16.27 4.25
N CYS A 377 14.51 16.63 4.44
CA CYS A 377 13.89 17.87 3.98
C CYS A 377 14.60 19.13 4.48
N VAL A 378 14.94 19.18 5.77
CA VAL A 378 15.56 20.37 6.38
C VAL A 378 16.96 20.58 5.82
N LYS A 379 17.80 19.54 5.82
CA LYS A 379 19.18 19.63 5.32
C LYS A 379 19.23 19.94 3.82
N HIS A 380 18.18 19.59 3.08
CA HIS A 380 18.10 19.78 1.63
C HIS A 380 18.09 21.26 1.21
N TYR A 381 17.68 22.16 2.11
CA TYR A 381 17.79 23.61 1.92
C TYR A 381 19.23 24.12 1.89
N MET A 382 20.24 23.26 2.11
CA MET A 382 21.63 23.60 1.79
C MET A 382 21.76 23.93 0.29
N GLY A 383 20.97 23.29 -0.58
CA GLY A 383 20.91 23.60 -2.01
C GLY A 383 20.18 24.91 -2.34
N PHE A 384 19.78 25.73 -1.35
CA PHE A 384 19.35 27.12 -1.59
C PHE A 384 20.46 28.13 -1.34
N GLN A 385 21.54 27.71 -0.71
CA GLN A 385 22.52 28.58 -0.10
C GLN A 385 23.56 29.06 -1.10
N ASP A 386 23.78 30.37 -1.18
CA ASP A 386 24.99 31.00 -1.73
C ASP A 386 25.04 32.47 -1.30
N LEU A 387 26.24 33.06 -1.24
CA LEU A 387 26.52 34.43 -0.76
C LEU A 387 26.37 34.64 0.76
N TRP A 388 26.58 33.62 1.58
CA TRP A 388 26.59 33.78 3.05
C TRP A 388 27.56 34.88 3.49
N GLN A 389 27.05 35.90 4.17
CA GLN A 389 27.80 37.11 4.57
C GLN A 389 28.54 37.79 3.41
N GLY A 390 28.00 37.69 2.20
CA GLY A 390 28.64 38.18 0.98
C GLY A 390 29.88 37.37 0.55
N THR A 391 30.04 36.15 1.06
CA THR A 391 31.15 35.24 0.74
C THR A 391 30.64 33.93 0.15
N GLN A 392 31.54 33.11 -0.39
CA GLN A 392 31.23 31.77 -0.91
C GLN A 392 31.36 30.67 0.16
N ASN A 393 31.51 31.04 1.43
CA ASN A 393 31.68 30.06 2.51
C ASN A 393 30.34 29.43 2.88
N ALA A 394 30.22 28.12 2.72
CA ALA A 394 29.01 27.41 3.10
C ALA A 394 28.77 27.48 4.64
N PRO A 395 27.63 28.02 5.10
CA PRO A 395 27.33 28.34 6.50
C PRO A 395 26.85 27.11 7.29
N HIS A 396 27.63 26.02 7.25
CA HIS A 396 27.30 24.75 7.89
C HIS A 396 26.95 24.89 9.37
N THR A 397 27.73 25.67 10.12
CA THR A 397 27.51 25.87 11.56
C THR A 397 26.19 26.59 11.86
N PRO A 398 25.91 27.79 11.32
CA PRO A 398 24.64 28.47 11.60
C PRO A 398 23.42 27.75 11.00
N MET A 399 23.58 26.99 9.92
CA MET A 399 22.51 26.12 9.40
C MET A 399 22.13 25.00 10.36
N ILE A 400 23.07 24.45 11.11
CA ILE A 400 22.81 23.41 12.10
C ILE A 400 22.39 24.01 13.45
N ASN A 401 23.09 25.04 13.92
CA ASN A 401 23.00 25.50 15.31
C ASN A 401 22.07 26.70 15.50
N ASN A 402 21.85 27.50 14.45
CA ASN A 402 21.18 28.81 14.57
C ASN A 402 19.87 28.89 13.78
N GLY A 403 19.40 27.78 13.17
CA GLY A 403 18.13 27.74 12.45
C GLY A 403 18.13 28.50 11.11
N LEU A 404 19.30 28.68 10.47
CA LEU A 404 19.37 29.38 9.18
C LEU A 404 18.55 28.66 8.09
N PHE A 405 18.42 27.34 8.12
CA PHE A 405 17.49 26.63 7.22
C PHE A 405 16.04 27.12 7.38
N GLY A 406 15.56 27.27 8.62
CA GLY A 406 14.23 27.77 8.89
C GLY A 406 14.06 29.23 8.46
N SER A 407 15.14 30.02 8.55
CA SER A 407 15.14 31.42 8.11
C SER A 407 15.06 31.52 6.59
N VAL A 408 15.82 30.71 5.84
CA VAL A 408 15.73 30.63 4.37
C VAL A 408 14.35 30.13 3.92
N MET A 409 13.83 29.08 4.56
CA MET A 409 12.46 28.58 4.30
C MET A 409 11.40 29.67 4.53
N HIS A 410 11.53 30.44 5.59
CA HIS A 410 10.56 31.48 5.92
C HIS A 410 10.65 32.69 5.00
N VAL A 411 11.86 33.19 4.75
CA VAL A 411 12.08 34.46 4.04
C VAL A 411 12.10 34.30 2.52
N CYS A 412 12.60 33.17 2.02
CA CYS A 412 12.77 32.94 0.59
C CYS A 412 11.60 32.10 0.06
N ARG A 413 11.58 30.79 0.33
CA ARG A 413 10.51 29.91 -0.16
C ARG A 413 10.27 28.81 0.84
N TYR A 414 9.05 28.70 1.35
CA TYR A 414 8.60 27.56 2.13
C TYR A 414 8.09 26.47 1.16
N PRO A 415 8.29 25.17 1.42
CA PRO A 415 7.80 24.13 0.52
C PRO A 415 6.27 24.02 0.60
N ASP A 416 5.63 24.00 -0.56
CA ASP A 416 4.20 23.68 -0.65
C ASP A 416 3.97 22.19 -0.32
N LEU A 417 4.96 21.34 -0.62
CA LEU A 417 5.01 19.94 -0.24
C LEU A 417 6.46 19.44 -0.14
N ASN A 418 6.75 18.61 0.85
CA ASN A 418 8.00 17.85 0.94
C ASN A 418 7.72 16.39 0.58
N ILE A 419 8.59 15.77 -0.20
CA ILE A 419 8.51 14.35 -0.58
C ILE A 419 9.87 13.69 -0.36
N VAL A 420 9.98 12.87 0.68
CA VAL A 420 11.21 12.13 0.98
C VAL A 420 11.27 10.87 0.12
N ASP A 421 12.30 10.78 -0.72
CA ASP A 421 12.69 9.56 -1.41
C ASP A 421 13.40 8.61 -0.43
N ALA A 422 12.68 7.57 -0.02
CA ALA A 422 13.19 6.45 0.75
C ALA A 422 13.00 5.12 0.00
N VAL A 423 12.99 5.13 -1.33
CA VAL A 423 12.98 3.89 -2.12
C VAL A 423 14.30 3.18 -1.93
N TRP A 424 15.40 3.90 -2.20
CA TRP A 424 16.76 3.48 -1.97
C TRP A 424 17.38 4.36 -0.88
N VAL A 425 17.69 3.75 0.27
CA VAL A 425 18.27 4.45 1.42
C VAL A 425 19.76 4.12 1.51
N THR A 426 20.60 5.11 1.80
CA THR A 426 22.00 4.89 2.19
C THR A 426 22.10 4.99 3.71
N PRO A 427 22.02 3.88 4.47
CA PRO A 427 21.91 3.92 5.92
C PRO A 427 23.25 4.11 6.66
N ALA A 428 24.38 4.04 5.96
CA ALA A 428 25.70 4.25 6.55
C ALA A 428 26.72 4.70 5.49
N GLY A 429 27.68 5.53 5.91
CA GLY A 429 28.83 5.91 5.07
C GLY A 429 28.50 6.90 3.96
N GLY A 430 27.39 7.64 4.07
CA GLY A 430 27.07 8.73 3.17
C GLY A 430 28.11 9.87 3.22
N PRO A 431 28.06 10.83 2.27
CA PRO A 431 26.86 11.21 1.52
C PRO A 431 26.70 10.64 0.10
N ASN A 432 27.74 10.04 -0.49
CA ASN A 432 27.74 9.66 -1.91
C ASN A 432 26.85 8.44 -2.24
N GLY A 433 26.50 7.60 -1.25
CA GLY A 433 25.56 6.48 -1.43
C GLY A 433 25.85 5.47 -2.55
N PRO A 434 27.04 4.84 -2.61
CA PRO A 434 27.30 3.77 -3.59
C PRO A 434 26.21 2.70 -3.64
N TYR A 435 25.92 2.17 -4.84
CA TYR A 435 24.89 1.11 -5.02
C TYR A 435 25.08 -0.08 -4.06
N ALA A 436 26.33 -0.50 -3.84
CA ALA A 436 26.66 -1.62 -2.97
C ALA A 436 26.46 -1.34 -1.47
N SER A 437 26.27 -0.08 -1.07
CA SER A 437 26.02 0.31 0.33
C SER A 437 24.57 0.70 0.61
N ALA A 438 23.78 0.93 -0.44
CA ALA A 438 22.37 1.26 -0.31
C ALA A 438 21.52 0.02 -0.05
N VAL A 439 20.36 0.23 0.58
CA VAL A 439 19.34 -0.80 0.80
C VAL A 439 18.01 -0.29 0.30
N ARG A 440 17.17 -1.21 -0.20
CA ARG A 440 15.84 -0.89 -0.70
C ARG A 440 14.86 -0.89 0.46
N ALA A 441 14.25 0.26 0.77
CA ALA A 441 13.23 0.39 1.81
C ALA A 441 11.81 0.55 1.22
N ASN A 442 11.70 0.85 -0.08
CA ASN A 442 10.43 0.89 -0.83
C ASN A 442 9.39 1.85 -0.26
N LYS A 443 9.82 3.04 0.19
CA LYS A 443 8.90 4.05 0.74
C LYS A 443 9.06 5.42 0.09
N LEU A 444 7.95 6.13 -0.05
CA LEU A 444 7.90 7.57 -0.26
C LEU A 444 7.09 8.17 0.87
N LEU A 445 7.52 9.31 1.38
CA LEU A 445 6.85 9.99 2.47
C LEU A 445 6.59 11.44 2.08
N ALA A 446 5.39 11.96 2.34
CA ALA A 446 5.05 13.35 2.05
C ALA A 446 4.46 14.08 3.25
N SER A 447 4.73 15.38 3.34
CA SER A 447 4.09 16.29 4.29
C SER A 447 4.32 17.74 3.89
N GLN A 448 3.38 18.61 4.26
CA GLN A 448 3.59 20.06 4.22
C GLN A 448 4.48 20.55 5.38
N ASP A 449 4.64 19.73 6.44
CA ASP A 449 5.51 19.99 7.59
C ASP A 449 6.88 19.29 7.42
N PRO A 450 7.95 20.01 7.05
CA PRO A 450 9.28 19.41 6.86
C PRO A 450 9.90 18.92 8.16
N ILE A 451 9.48 19.45 9.33
CA ILE A 451 10.05 19.06 10.63
C ILE A 451 9.47 17.72 11.06
N ALA A 452 8.14 17.57 10.99
CA ALA A 452 7.49 16.32 11.33
C ALA A 452 7.94 15.20 10.39
N LEU A 453 8.06 15.50 9.09
CA LEU A 453 8.52 14.54 8.10
C LEU A 453 9.96 14.08 8.34
N ASP A 454 10.88 14.99 8.64
CA ASP A 454 12.28 14.65 8.98
C ASP A 454 12.37 13.85 10.28
N TYR A 455 11.60 14.24 11.30
CA TYR A 455 11.53 13.52 12.57
C TYR A 455 11.07 12.07 12.33
N TYR A 456 9.96 11.90 11.62
CA TYR A 456 9.37 10.59 11.34
C TYR A 456 10.28 9.74 10.45
N ALA A 457 10.76 10.27 9.32
CA ALA A 457 11.64 9.54 8.40
C ALA A 457 12.94 9.10 9.09
N ALA A 458 13.52 9.93 9.94
CA ALA A 458 14.71 9.56 10.70
C ALA A 458 14.42 8.47 11.74
N LYS A 459 13.36 8.62 12.55
CA LYS A 459 13.05 7.72 13.67
C LYS A 459 12.45 6.38 13.26
N HIS A 460 11.59 6.38 12.24
CA HIS A 460 10.79 5.22 11.84
C HIS A 460 11.24 4.56 10.53
N VAL A 461 12.14 5.19 9.77
CA VAL A 461 12.70 4.60 8.55
C VAL A 461 14.21 4.41 8.64
N LEU A 462 14.98 5.50 8.79
CA LEU A 462 16.44 5.41 8.72
C LEU A 462 17.07 4.78 9.98
N LEU A 463 16.61 5.14 11.18
CA LEU A 463 17.10 4.58 12.44
C LEU A 463 16.83 3.06 12.52
N PRO A 464 15.60 2.55 12.25
CA PRO A 464 15.33 1.13 12.31
C PRO A 464 16.10 0.34 11.26
N VAL A 465 16.47 0.93 10.12
CA VAL A 465 17.33 0.26 9.12
C VAL A 465 18.79 0.24 9.58
N SER A 466 19.33 1.40 9.96
CA SER A 466 20.75 1.58 10.26
C SER A 466 21.20 1.03 11.63
N GLY A 467 20.31 1.06 12.62
CA GLY A 467 20.64 0.83 14.03
C GLY A 467 21.53 1.91 14.65
N ASN A 468 21.76 3.05 13.97
CA ASN A 468 22.73 4.05 14.42
C ASN A 468 22.06 5.19 15.21
N SER A 469 22.45 5.38 16.47
CA SER A 469 21.88 6.40 17.36
C SER A 469 22.04 7.84 16.87
N LYS A 470 22.96 8.12 15.93
CA LYS A 470 23.07 9.44 15.30
C LYS A 470 21.86 9.84 14.44
N HIS A 471 21.05 8.86 14.03
CA HIS A 471 19.81 9.09 13.28
C HIS A 471 18.60 9.23 14.19
N ASN A 472 18.74 9.03 15.51
CA ASN A 472 17.63 9.13 16.42
C ASN A 472 17.36 10.61 16.79
N PRO A 473 16.23 11.22 16.40
CA PRO A 473 15.93 12.61 16.75
C PRO A 473 15.73 12.84 18.25
N ASP A 474 15.53 11.79 19.05
CA ASP A 474 15.32 11.91 20.50
C ASP A 474 16.63 11.98 21.30
N VAL A 475 17.77 11.65 20.68
CA VAL A 475 19.07 11.65 21.36
C VAL A 475 19.60 13.08 21.45
N ALA A 476 19.56 13.64 22.66
CA ALA A 476 20.11 14.96 22.96
C ALA A 476 21.59 15.06 22.57
N GLY A 477 21.97 16.19 21.96
CA GLY A 477 23.35 16.49 21.60
C GLY A 477 23.85 15.86 20.29
N ASN A 478 23.04 15.07 19.57
CA ASN A 478 23.40 14.68 18.21
C ASN A 478 23.12 15.83 17.21
N THR A 479 23.92 15.90 16.14
CA THR A 479 23.87 17.01 15.18
C THR A 479 22.54 17.12 14.45
N PHE A 480 21.93 15.98 14.10
CA PHE A 480 20.66 15.93 13.39
C PHE A 480 19.54 16.58 14.22
N ARG A 481 19.42 16.20 15.49
CA ARG A 481 18.45 16.79 16.40
C ARG A 481 18.69 18.29 16.56
N THR A 482 19.93 18.74 16.73
CA THR A 482 20.23 20.18 16.87
C THR A 482 19.75 20.96 15.64
N MET A 483 20.04 20.46 14.44
CA MET A 483 19.56 21.05 13.18
C MET A 483 18.03 21.09 13.08
N LEU A 484 17.38 19.98 13.42
CA LEU A 484 15.92 19.85 13.35
C LEU A 484 15.23 20.82 14.31
N PHE A 485 15.71 20.91 15.56
CA PHE A 485 15.10 21.75 16.59
C PHE A 485 15.39 23.24 16.36
N SER A 486 16.60 23.61 15.97
CA SER A 486 16.92 25.03 15.69
C SER A 486 16.10 25.56 14.50
N THR A 487 15.89 24.73 13.47
CA THR A 487 15.03 25.05 12.32
C THR A 487 13.57 25.17 12.75
N ARG A 488 13.06 24.19 13.51
CA ARG A 488 11.69 24.20 14.05
C ARG A 488 11.40 25.47 14.83
N ASP A 489 12.29 25.88 15.71
CA ASP A 489 12.07 27.03 16.59
C ASP A 489 11.93 28.33 15.78
N VAL A 490 12.72 28.49 14.71
CA VAL A 490 12.57 29.62 13.77
C VAL A 490 11.24 29.56 13.03
N LEU A 491 10.82 28.39 12.55
CA LEU A 491 9.56 28.23 11.82
C LEU A 491 8.34 28.46 12.72
N LEU A 492 8.37 27.98 13.96
CA LEU A 492 7.33 28.25 14.97
C LEU A 492 7.26 29.75 15.30
N ALA A 493 8.40 30.41 15.47
CA ALA A 493 8.45 31.86 15.70
C ALA A 493 7.90 32.65 14.50
N ALA A 494 8.01 32.09 13.29
CA ALA A 494 7.41 32.62 12.07
C ALA A 494 5.93 32.25 11.87
N GLY A 495 5.30 31.58 12.84
CA GLY A 495 3.88 31.20 12.80
C GLY A 495 3.57 30.01 11.88
N ARG A 496 4.58 29.20 11.52
CA ARG A 496 4.36 27.96 10.77
C ARG A 496 3.94 26.84 11.71
N GLN A 497 2.97 26.03 11.27
CA GLN A 497 2.61 24.79 11.95
C GLN A 497 3.66 23.73 11.65
N VAL A 498 4.53 23.47 12.61
CA VAL A 498 5.56 22.43 12.52
C VAL A 498 5.72 21.70 13.85
N THR A 499 6.02 20.40 13.85
CA THR A 499 6.15 19.63 15.09
C THR A 499 7.28 18.59 15.11
N THR A 500 7.80 18.32 16.30
CA THR A 500 8.66 17.15 16.61
C THR A 500 7.99 16.21 17.63
N ASP A 501 6.74 16.48 17.97
CA ASP A 501 5.96 15.69 18.92
C ASP A 501 5.07 14.70 18.17
N GLU A 502 5.27 13.40 18.40
CA GLU A 502 4.49 12.33 17.77
C GLU A 502 3.00 12.43 18.13
N ALA A 503 2.65 13.00 19.29
CA ALA A 503 1.26 13.23 19.67
C ALA A 503 0.55 14.27 18.78
N MET A 504 1.32 15.07 18.03
CA MET A 504 0.83 16.07 17.07
C MET A 504 1.01 15.60 15.61
N MET A 505 1.17 14.29 15.37
CA MET A 505 1.33 13.72 14.03
C MET A 505 0.18 12.78 13.66
N ASN A 506 -0.32 12.93 12.44
CA ASN A 506 -1.14 11.93 11.77
C ASN A 506 -0.29 11.25 10.69
N VAL A 507 -0.15 9.93 10.73
CA VAL A 507 0.65 9.18 9.76
C VAL A 507 -0.22 8.16 9.05
N TYR A 508 -0.57 8.44 7.80
CA TYR A 508 -1.40 7.59 6.95
C TYR A 508 -0.52 6.75 6.02
N THR A 509 -0.87 5.49 5.81
CA THR A 509 -0.10 4.57 4.95
C THR A 509 -0.95 4.02 3.82
N GLY A 510 -0.30 3.61 2.73
CA GLY A 510 -0.91 2.83 1.66
C GLY A 510 0.13 2.24 0.72
N ALA A 511 -0.23 1.23 -0.07
CA ALA A 511 0.69 0.53 -0.99
C ALA A 511 0.15 0.58 -2.44
N PRO A 512 0.98 0.39 -3.48
CA PRO A 512 0.47 0.18 -4.83
C PRO A 512 -0.53 -0.97 -4.85
N PRO A 513 -1.51 -0.95 -5.77
CA PRO A 513 -2.37 -2.10 -6.02
C PRO A 513 -1.56 -3.37 -6.27
N ASP A 514 -1.96 -4.48 -5.67
CA ASP A 514 -1.41 -5.79 -5.97
C ASP A 514 -1.87 -6.26 -7.36
N VAL A 515 -1.12 -7.18 -7.97
CA VAL A 515 -1.59 -7.93 -9.13
C VAL A 515 -2.13 -9.27 -8.63
N PRO A 516 -3.36 -9.66 -9.00
CA PRO A 516 -3.89 -10.97 -8.63
C PRO A 516 -2.97 -12.11 -9.12
N PRO A 517 -2.64 -13.10 -8.27
CA PRO A 517 -1.77 -14.21 -8.66
C PRO A 517 -2.48 -15.10 -9.69
N ALA A 518 -1.78 -15.55 -10.74
CA ALA A 518 -2.35 -16.48 -11.71
C ALA A 518 -2.72 -17.83 -11.05
N THR A 519 -3.90 -18.35 -11.34
CA THR A 519 -4.44 -19.62 -10.82
C THR A 519 -5.04 -20.46 -11.94
N ALA A 520 -5.36 -21.73 -11.66
CA ALA A 520 -5.93 -22.63 -12.65
C ALA A 520 -7.45 -22.41 -12.82
N PHE A 521 -8.11 -22.03 -11.72
CA PHE A 521 -9.52 -21.71 -11.65
C PHE A 521 -9.66 -20.33 -11.00
N ASP A 522 -10.67 -19.59 -11.42
CA ASP A 522 -10.98 -18.25 -10.94
C ASP A 522 -12.48 -18.12 -10.77
N TYR A 523 -12.88 -17.41 -9.72
CA TYR A 523 -14.27 -17.07 -9.42
C TYR A 523 -14.35 -15.61 -9.02
N TYR A 524 -15.37 -14.89 -9.48
CA TYR A 524 -15.48 -13.44 -9.33
C TYR A 524 -16.85 -13.01 -8.80
N LEU A 525 -16.85 -12.01 -7.92
CA LEU A 525 -18.04 -11.31 -7.38
C LEU A 525 -17.77 -9.80 -7.44
N ALA A 526 -18.69 -9.00 -7.97
CA ALA A 526 -18.46 -7.57 -8.21
C ALA A 526 -18.78 -6.67 -7.00
N GLU A 527 -19.66 -7.14 -6.12
CA GLU A 527 -20.07 -6.47 -4.91
C GLU A 527 -19.29 -6.97 -3.68
N GLY A 528 -19.19 -6.09 -2.68
CA GLY A 528 -18.54 -6.33 -1.40
C GLY A 528 -18.22 -5.00 -0.71
N CYS A 529 -18.30 -4.99 0.62
CA CYS A 529 -18.00 -3.82 1.44
C CYS A 529 -17.54 -4.20 2.85
N THR A 530 -16.49 -3.53 3.32
CA THR A 530 -16.01 -3.57 4.71
C THR A 530 -16.09 -2.22 5.41
N ALA A 531 -16.73 -1.23 4.76
CA ALA A 531 -17.00 0.10 5.30
C ALA A 531 -18.42 0.20 5.88
N TYR A 532 -18.71 1.30 6.58
CA TYR A 532 -20.06 1.67 7.02
C TYR A 532 -20.80 0.62 7.88
N GLY A 533 -20.05 -0.27 8.54
CA GLY A 533 -20.63 -1.36 9.34
C GLY A 533 -21.04 -2.60 8.54
N TYR A 534 -20.65 -2.69 7.27
CA TYR A 534 -20.79 -3.92 6.47
C TYR A 534 -19.69 -4.93 6.81
N GLU A 535 -20.08 -6.20 6.85
CA GLU A 535 -19.21 -7.36 6.88
C GLU A 535 -19.34 -8.09 5.55
N THR A 536 -18.21 -8.43 4.92
CA THR A 536 -18.16 -9.27 3.72
C THR A 536 -17.45 -10.58 4.03
N TRP A 537 -18.11 -11.69 3.72
CA TRP A 537 -17.64 -13.06 3.99
C TRP A 537 -17.56 -13.85 2.69
N VAL A 538 -16.37 -14.36 2.37
CA VAL A 538 -16.14 -15.21 1.20
C VAL A 538 -16.26 -16.67 1.62
N LEU A 539 -17.15 -17.42 0.97
CA LEU A 539 -17.46 -18.81 1.31
C LEU A 539 -16.91 -19.72 0.23
N VAL A 540 -16.06 -20.67 0.61
CA VAL A 540 -15.40 -21.57 -0.35
C VAL A 540 -15.68 -23.02 0.04
N ALA A 541 -16.29 -23.76 -0.88
CA ALA A 541 -16.51 -25.20 -0.77
C ALA A 541 -15.54 -25.97 -1.65
N ASN A 542 -14.83 -26.94 -1.07
CA ASN A 542 -13.93 -27.85 -1.79
C ASN A 542 -14.59 -29.23 -1.92
N PRO A 543 -15.17 -29.56 -3.08
CA PRO A 543 -15.82 -30.86 -3.30
C PRO A 543 -14.82 -32.01 -3.54
N ASN A 544 -13.52 -31.71 -3.64
CA ASN A 544 -12.53 -32.67 -4.13
C ASN A 544 -11.98 -33.57 -3.02
N ASP A 545 -11.41 -34.70 -3.43
CA ASP A 545 -10.71 -35.66 -2.55
C ASP A 545 -9.31 -35.20 -2.07
N GLU A 546 -8.83 -34.04 -2.54
CA GLU A 546 -7.56 -33.45 -2.06
C GLU A 546 -7.80 -31.99 -1.67
N ALA A 547 -6.92 -31.44 -0.84
CA ALA A 547 -7.01 -30.06 -0.40
C ALA A 547 -6.83 -29.09 -1.59
N ALA A 548 -7.53 -27.96 -1.55
CA ALA A 548 -7.39 -26.88 -2.52
C ALA A 548 -6.60 -25.72 -1.90
N THR A 549 -5.62 -25.20 -2.63
CA THR A 549 -4.95 -23.95 -2.31
C THR A 549 -5.73 -22.81 -2.96
N VAL A 550 -6.16 -21.86 -2.15
CA VAL A 550 -7.05 -20.77 -2.57
C VAL A 550 -6.36 -19.44 -2.32
N SER A 551 -6.32 -18.57 -3.33
CA SER A 551 -5.81 -17.21 -3.26
C SER A 551 -6.97 -16.24 -3.42
N ILE A 552 -7.15 -15.32 -2.47
CA ILE A 552 -8.24 -14.32 -2.53
C ILE A 552 -7.64 -12.95 -2.84
N SER A 553 -8.23 -12.25 -3.79
CA SER A 553 -7.88 -10.87 -4.14
C SER A 553 -9.12 -9.98 -4.04
N TYR A 554 -8.99 -8.82 -3.41
CA TYR A 554 -10.05 -7.83 -3.24
C TYR A 554 -9.80 -6.64 -4.15
N PHE A 555 -10.72 -6.34 -5.06
CA PHE A 555 -10.58 -5.26 -6.03
C PHE A 555 -11.28 -4.03 -5.48
N THR A 556 -10.50 -3.14 -4.87
CA THR A 556 -11.03 -1.95 -4.20
C THR A 556 -10.98 -0.72 -5.10
N ASP A 557 -11.62 0.37 -4.67
CA ASP A 557 -11.60 1.65 -5.39
C ASP A 557 -10.16 2.23 -5.48
N SER A 558 -9.27 1.80 -4.58
CA SER A 558 -7.84 2.14 -4.58
C SER A 558 -6.94 1.12 -5.28
N GLY A 559 -7.54 0.09 -5.90
CA GLY A 559 -6.89 -1.02 -6.59
C GLY A 559 -6.82 -2.31 -5.77
N CYS A 560 -6.39 -3.39 -6.44
CA CYS A 560 -6.40 -4.74 -5.89
C CYS A 560 -5.53 -4.92 -4.63
N ARG A 561 -5.98 -5.80 -3.72
CA ARG A 561 -5.27 -6.27 -2.53
C ARG A 561 -5.33 -7.79 -2.44
N ASN A 562 -4.19 -8.45 -2.32
CA ASN A 562 -4.13 -9.90 -2.15
C ASN A 562 -4.12 -10.29 -0.66
N ALA A 563 -4.97 -11.25 -0.29
CA ALA A 563 -4.89 -11.92 0.99
C ALA A 563 -3.80 -13.00 0.99
N ASP A 564 -3.38 -13.42 2.18
CA ASP A 564 -2.56 -14.61 2.34
C ASP A 564 -3.32 -15.84 1.81
N PRO A 565 -2.68 -16.73 1.03
CA PRO A 565 -3.33 -17.94 0.53
C PRO A 565 -3.79 -18.86 1.67
N ILE A 566 -4.94 -19.50 1.47
CA ILE A 566 -5.55 -20.44 2.41
C ILE A 566 -5.59 -21.85 1.82
N THR A 567 -5.62 -22.86 2.68
CA THR A 567 -5.84 -24.25 2.28
C THR A 567 -7.23 -24.69 2.73
N VAL A 568 -8.08 -25.11 1.79
CA VAL A 568 -9.38 -25.72 2.09
C VAL A 568 -9.21 -27.24 2.05
N PRO A 569 -9.43 -27.97 3.17
CA PRO A 569 -9.28 -29.43 3.19
C PRO A 569 -10.15 -30.17 2.17
N PRO A 570 -9.90 -31.47 1.91
CA PRO A 570 -10.77 -32.29 1.06
C PRO A 570 -12.20 -32.34 1.57
N ARG A 571 -13.17 -32.31 0.66
CA ARG A 571 -14.61 -32.50 0.95
C ARG A 571 -15.12 -31.66 2.13
N SER A 572 -14.68 -30.41 2.19
CA SER A 572 -14.92 -29.51 3.30
C SER A 572 -15.18 -28.09 2.80
N ARG A 573 -15.36 -27.16 3.73
CA ARG A 573 -15.54 -25.74 3.43
C ARG A 573 -14.70 -24.84 4.33
N LEU A 574 -14.59 -23.58 3.93
CA LEU A 574 -14.04 -22.50 4.76
C LEU A 574 -14.77 -21.18 4.49
N THR A 575 -14.86 -20.32 5.51
CA THR A 575 -15.30 -18.92 5.36
C THR A 575 -14.15 -17.98 5.69
N VAL A 576 -13.98 -16.92 4.91
CA VAL A 576 -12.98 -15.88 5.15
C VAL A 576 -13.66 -14.52 5.29
N ASN A 577 -13.31 -13.77 6.34
CA ASN A 577 -13.74 -12.38 6.52
C ASN A 577 -12.85 -11.45 5.69
N ALA A 578 -13.43 -10.66 4.78
CA ALA A 578 -12.71 -9.69 3.97
C ALA A 578 -11.98 -8.64 4.82
N ALA A 579 -12.53 -8.28 5.99
CA ALA A 579 -11.94 -7.32 6.92
C ALA A 579 -10.57 -7.76 7.48
N SER A 580 -10.22 -9.04 7.33
CA SER A 580 -8.87 -9.52 7.67
C SER A 580 -7.77 -9.02 6.70
N CYS A 581 -8.16 -8.54 5.52
CA CYS A 581 -7.25 -8.05 4.48
C CYS A 581 -7.52 -6.59 4.10
N ILE A 582 -8.78 -6.19 4.00
CA ILE A 582 -9.20 -4.84 3.59
C ILE A 582 -10.10 -4.19 4.64
N TRP A 583 -9.74 -2.99 5.10
CA TRP A 583 -10.51 -2.24 6.09
C TRP A 583 -11.20 -1.03 5.44
N GLU A 584 -12.45 -0.78 5.80
CA GLU A 584 -13.25 0.38 5.38
C GLU A 584 -13.23 0.65 3.87
N GLN A 585 -13.41 -0.39 3.06
CA GLN A 585 -13.39 -0.28 1.61
C GLN A 585 -14.56 -1.01 0.95
N ASN A 586 -15.03 -0.47 -0.17
CA ASN A 586 -15.79 -1.26 -1.13
C ASN A 586 -14.83 -2.19 -1.87
N ALA A 587 -15.26 -3.42 -2.17
CA ALA A 587 -14.40 -4.38 -2.84
C ALA A 587 -15.19 -5.45 -3.57
N GLY A 588 -14.86 -5.67 -4.84
CA GLY A 588 -15.21 -6.93 -5.50
C GLY A 588 -14.21 -8.01 -5.09
N VAL A 589 -14.56 -9.27 -5.29
CA VAL A 589 -13.78 -10.42 -4.85
C VAL A 589 -13.39 -11.27 -6.04
N ARG A 590 -12.12 -11.65 -6.10
CA ARG A 590 -11.63 -12.78 -6.90
C ARG A 590 -11.18 -13.88 -5.96
N VAL A 591 -11.62 -15.10 -6.23
CA VAL A 591 -11.15 -16.33 -5.58
C VAL A 591 -10.48 -17.19 -6.64
N GLY A 592 -9.15 -17.27 -6.60
CA GLY A 592 -8.37 -18.15 -7.46
C GLY A 592 -8.03 -19.47 -6.75
N SER A 593 -8.02 -20.58 -7.47
CA SER A 593 -7.64 -21.89 -6.90
C SER A 593 -6.80 -22.74 -7.85
N ASP A 594 -6.04 -23.66 -7.28
CA ASP A 594 -5.32 -24.71 -8.01
C ASP A 594 -6.24 -25.85 -8.48
N ARG A 595 -7.47 -25.94 -7.96
CA ARG A 595 -8.46 -26.99 -8.23
C ARG A 595 -9.88 -26.39 -8.30
N PRO A 596 -10.87 -27.07 -8.90
CA PRO A 596 -12.24 -26.57 -8.91
C PRO A 596 -12.79 -26.43 -7.48
N VAL A 597 -13.35 -25.27 -7.17
CA VAL A 597 -14.06 -24.98 -5.90
C VAL A 597 -15.38 -24.29 -6.22
N TYR A 598 -16.25 -24.12 -5.24
CA TYR A 598 -17.48 -23.33 -5.40
C TYR A 598 -17.47 -22.17 -4.41
N VAL A 599 -17.91 -20.99 -4.86
CA VAL A 599 -17.65 -19.73 -4.16
C VAL A 599 -18.91 -18.88 -4.03
N GLU A 600 -19.29 -18.49 -2.83
CA GLU A 600 -20.32 -17.47 -2.60
C GLU A 600 -19.78 -16.31 -1.76
N ARG A 601 -20.53 -15.21 -1.68
CA ARG A 601 -20.24 -14.07 -0.81
C ARG A 601 -21.48 -13.64 -0.05
N ALA A 602 -21.45 -13.85 1.26
CA ALA A 602 -22.43 -13.27 2.17
C ALA A 602 -21.99 -11.89 2.66
N MET A 603 -22.92 -10.95 2.66
CA MET A 603 -22.78 -9.64 3.27
C MET A 603 -23.79 -9.45 4.39
N TYR A 604 -23.38 -8.82 5.48
CA TYR A 604 -24.23 -8.49 6.61
C TYR A 604 -23.94 -7.07 7.07
N TRP A 605 -24.94 -6.34 7.57
CA TRP A 605 -24.75 -5.01 8.14
C TRP A 605 -25.76 -4.74 9.26
N SER A 606 -25.65 -3.57 9.90
CA SER A 606 -26.49 -3.18 11.03
C SER A 606 -26.52 -4.25 12.12
N ASP A 607 -25.34 -4.67 12.58
CA ASP A 607 -25.15 -5.76 13.56
C ASP A 607 -25.79 -7.08 13.11
N ARG A 608 -25.70 -7.37 11.81
CA ARG A 608 -26.32 -8.53 11.14
C ARG A 608 -27.84 -8.56 11.32
N ALA A 609 -28.48 -7.41 11.45
CA ALA A 609 -29.93 -7.34 11.33
C ALA A 609 -30.38 -7.76 9.93
N GLU A 610 -29.60 -7.38 8.91
CA GLU A 610 -29.89 -7.59 7.48
C GLU A 610 -28.62 -8.03 6.73
N GLY A 611 -28.81 -8.57 5.53
CA GLY A 611 -27.76 -9.22 4.75
C GLY A 611 -28.24 -9.68 3.37
N HIS A 612 -27.31 -9.95 2.46
CA HIS A 612 -27.57 -10.60 1.18
C HIS A 612 -26.39 -11.51 0.78
N ASP A 613 -26.62 -12.43 -0.15
CA ASP A 613 -25.61 -13.35 -0.67
C ASP A 613 -25.58 -13.32 -2.20
N SER A 614 -24.53 -13.85 -2.81
CA SER A 614 -24.43 -14.00 -4.25
C SER A 614 -23.44 -15.11 -4.63
N THR A 615 -23.70 -15.76 -5.77
CA THR A 615 -22.82 -16.75 -6.36
C THR A 615 -21.74 -16.10 -7.20
N GLY A 616 -20.51 -16.60 -7.08
CA GLY A 616 -19.40 -16.21 -7.96
C GLY A 616 -19.49 -16.82 -9.35
N THR A 617 -19.00 -16.08 -10.34
CA THR A 617 -18.89 -16.53 -11.74
C THR A 617 -17.45 -16.93 -12.07
N ASP A 618 -17.24 -17.92 -12.93
CA ASP A 618 -15.90 -18.40 -13.29
C ASP A 618 -15.17 -17.53 -14.34
N ALA A 619 -15.89 -16.61 -14.97
CA ALA A 619 -15.33 -15.71 -15.98
C ALA A 619 -16.10 -14.38 -16.09
N GLY A 620 -15.39 -13.34 -16.51
CA GLY A 620 -16.03 -12.12 -17.00
C GLY A 620 -16.64 -12.32 -18.39
N ALA A 621 -17.62 -11.47 -18.73
CA ALA A 621 -18.24 -11.42 -20.05
C ALA A 621 -18.36 -9.98 -20.58
N ALA A 622 -18.53 -9.86 -21.90
CA ALA A 622 -18.74 -8.57 -22.55
C ALA A 622 -20.19 -8.07 -22.44
N GLU A 623 -21.14 -8.95 -22.13
CA GLU A 623 -22.55 -8.59 -21.90
C GLU A 623 -23.05 -9.22 -20.60
N TRP A 624 -23.77 -8.42 -19.81
CA TRP A 624 -24.43 -8.83 -18.57
C TRP A 624 -25.83 -8.27 -18.49
N TYR A 625 -26.73 -8.99 -17.82
CA TYR A 625 -28.11 -8.64 -17.62
C TYR A 625 -28.48 -8.80 -16.14
N VAL A 626 -29.16 -7.81 -15.57
CA VAL A 626 -29.71 -7.82 -14.20
C VAL A 626 -31.22 -7.69 -14.30
N SER A 627 -31.96 -8.64 -13.75
CA SER A 627 -33.42 -8.72 -13.85
C SER A 627 -34.16 -7.86 -12.83
N GLU A 628 -33.62 -7.78 -11.61
CA GLU A 628 -34.15 -6.98 -10.50
C GLU A 628 -33.80 -5.50 -10.64
N GLY A 629 -34.63 -4.66 -10.04
CA GLY A 629 -34.40 -3.23 -9.92
C GLY A 629 -35.71 -2.45 -9.75
N HIS A 630 -35.71 -1.51 -8.82
CA HIS A 630 -36.83 -0.63 -8.56
C HIS A 630 -36.35 0.67 -7.92
N THR A 631 -36.78 1.80 -8.47
CA THR A 631 -36.27 3.14 -8.06
C THR A 631 -37.34 4.02 -7.43
N ALA A 632 -38.57 3.53 -7.26
CA ALA A 632 -39.63 4.23 -6.54
C ALA A 632 -39.73 3.78 -5.07
N ASP A 633 -40.68 4.33 -4.32
CA ASP A 633 -41.06 3.88 -2.97
C ASP A 633 -39.91 3.76 -1.94
N GLY A 634 -38.89 4.59 -2.11
CA GLY A 634 -37.72 4.64 -1.20
C GLY A 634 -36.68 3.55 -1.46
N PHE A 635 -36.76 2.86 -2.59
CA PHE A 635 -35.72 1.94 -3.05
C PHE A 635 -34.58 2.69 -3.77
N ASP A 636 -33.38 2.18 -3.57
CA ASP A 636 -32.10 2.72 -3.99
C ASP A 636 -31.32 1.61 -4.71
N ASP A 637 -31.23 1.71 -6.03
CA ASP A 637 -30.80 0.65 -6.94
C ASP A 637 -29.40 0.94 -7.51
N TRP A 638 -28.55 -0.08 -7.53
CA TRP A 638 -27.13 0.02 -7.81
C TRP A 638 -26.64 -1.12 -8.71
N LEU A 639 -25.63 -0.82 -9.53
CA LEU A 639 -24.91 -1.81 -10.32
C LEU A 639 -23.43 -1.78 -9.96
N GLU A 640 -22.88 -2.93 -9.61
CA GLU A 640 -21.46 -3.14 -9.35
C GLU A 640 -20.80 -3.76 -10.57
N ILE A 641 -19.76 -3.10 -11.10
CA ILE A 641 -19.03 -3.52 -12.29
C ILE A 641 -17.58 -3.76 -11.92
N LEU A 642 -17.13 -5.01 -11.98
CA LEU A 642 -15.76 -5.42 -11.70
C LEU A 642 -14.99 -5.71 -12.99
N ASN A 643 -13.76 -5.20 -13.09
CA ASN A 643 -12.83 -5.50 -14.16
C ASN A 643 -11.75 -6.48 -13.68
N PRO A 644 -11.78 -7.75 -14.12
CA PRO A 644 -10.75 -8.73 -13.78
C PRO A 644 -9.49 -8.62 -14.63
N GLY A 645 -9.49 -7.78 -15.66
CA GLY A 645 -8.38 -7.63 -16.60
C GLY A 645 -7.27 -6.70 -16.10
N SER A 646 -6.11 -6.84 -16.74
CA SER A 646 -4.92 -6.01 -16.54
C SER A 646 -4.97 -4.65 -17.25
N GLU A 647 -6.07 -4.37 -17.96
CA GLU A 647 -6.25 -3.19 -18.80
C GLU A 647 -7.60 -2.53 -18.45
N PRO A 648 -7.73 -1.19 -18.57
CA PRO A 648 -9.01 -0.53 -18.33
C PRO A 648 -10.12 -1.09 -19.23
N ALA A 649 -11.32 -1.24 -18.68
CA ALA A 649 -12.53 -1.66 -19.37
C ALA A 649 -13.53 -0.50 -19.46
N SER A 650 -14.17 -0.31 -20.61
CA SER A 650 -15.22 0.68 -20.82
C SER A 650 -16.58 0.00 -20.92
N ALA A 651 -17.39 0.12 -19.86
CA ALA A 651 -18.69 -0.52 -19.72
C ALA A 651 -19.84 0.48 -19.90
N ALA A 652 -20.71 0.26 -20.90
CA ALA A 652 -21.91 1.03 -21.16
C ALA A 652 -23.16 0.37 -20.56
N VAL A 653 -23.98 1.16 -19.87
CA VAL A 653 -25.21 0.69 -19.21
C VAL A 653 -26.44 1.07 -20.04
N SER A 654 -27.40 0.15 -20.14
CA SER A 654 -28.73 0.39 -20.71
C SER A 654 -29.79 -0.12 -19.74
N TYR A 655 -30.78 0.71 -19.45
CA TYR A 655 -31.88 0.39 -18.53
C TYR A 655 -33.13 0.00 -19.31
N TYR A 656 -33.89 -0.95 -18.78
CA TYR A 656 -35.15 -1.43 -19.34
C TYR A 656 -36.25 -1.14 -18.34
N THR A 657 -37.20 -0.30 -18.75
CA THR A 657 -38.36 0.06 -17.92
C THR A 657 -39.63 -0.57 -18.51
N PRO A 658 -40.77 -0.56 -17.80
CA PRO A 658 -42.04 -0.94 -18.38
C PRO A 658 -42.41 -0.14 -19.64
N GLY A 659 -41.91 1.09 -19.76
CA GLY A 659 -42.15 2.01 -20.89
C GLY A 659 -41.12 1.95 -22.02
N GLY A 660 -40.07 1.13 -21.91
CA GLY A 660 -39.01 1.02 -22.93
C GLY A 660 -37.60 1.19 -22.37
N THR A 661 -36.61 1.13 -23.27
CA THR A 661 -35.20 1.28 -22.95
C THR A 661 -34.83 2.74 -22.68
N VAL A 662 -33.99 2.98 -21.67
CA VAL A 662 -33.37 4.26 -21.34
C VAL A 662 -31.85 4.08 -21.38
N ALA A 663 -31.14 5.00 -22.05
CA ALA A 663 -29.68 4.95 -22.11
C ALA A 663 -29.07 5.37 -20.76
N GLY A 664 -28.12 4.58 -20.25
CA GLY A 664 -27.37 4.87 -19.03
C GLY A 664 -25.98 5.45 -19.29
N PRO A 665 -25.14 5.59 -18.24
CA PRO A 665 -23.78 6.09 -18.37
C PRO A 665 -22.85 5.08 -19.05
N THR A 666 -21.68 5.55 -19.47
CA THR A 666 -20.52 4.70 -19.79
C THR A 666 -19.46 4.93 -18.71
N VAL A 667 -18.96 3.84 -18.14
CA VAL A 667 -18.04 3.84 -16.99
C VAL A 667 -16.72 3.22 -17.42
N SER A 668 -15.61 3.90 -17.10
CA SER A 668 -14.27 3.34 -17.23
C SER A 668 -13.87 2.67 -15.92
N VAL A 669 -13.61 1.36 -15.96
CA VAL A 669 -13.19 0.57 -14.80
C VAL A 669 -11.70 0.23 -14.93
N ALA A 670 -10.90 0.68 -13.97
CA ALA A 670 -9.44 0.46 -13.97
C ALA A 670 -9.08 -1.04 -13.91
N PRO A 671 -7.83 -1.42 -14.25
CA PRO A 671 -7.34 -2.80 -14.09
C PRO A 671 -7.51 -3.32 -12.66
N TYR A 672 -7.97 -4.55 -12.50
CA TYR A 672 -8.14 -5.22 -11.20
C TYR A 672 -8.90 -4.36 -10.16
N ALA A 673 -9.92 -3.66 -10.63
CA ALA A 673 -10.70 -2.72 -9.84
C ALA A 673 -12.19 -2.93 -10.08
N ARG A 674 -13.01 -2.16 -9.37
CA ARG A 674 -14.45 -2.10 -9.55
C ARG A 674 -14.93 -0.66 -9.67
N SER A 675 -16.17 -0.52 -10.11
CA SER A 675 -16.91 0.74 -10.07
C SER A 675 -18.39 0.44 -9.76
N THR A 676 -19.11 1.45 -9.29
CA THR A 676 -20.54 1.34 -8.96
C THR A 676 -21.31 2.44 -9.68
N VAL A 677 -22.49 2.09 -10.18
CA VAL A 677 -23.44 3.00 -10.83
C VAL A 677 -24.71 3.11 -10.00
N HIS A 678 -25.09 4.33 -9.65
CA HIS A 678 -26.36 4.63 -9.00
C HIS A 678 -27.47 4.73 -10.05
N VAL A 679 -28.39 3.78 -10.07
CA VAL A 679 -29.44 3.68 -11.11
C VAL A 679 -30.44 4.82 -11.01
N ASN A 680 -30.76 5.26 -9.79
CA ASN A 680 -31.76 6.31 -9.53
C ASN A 680 -31.39 7.67 -10.14
N GLU A 681 -30.11 7.92 -10.49
CA GLU A 681 -29.70 9.17 -11.16
C GLU A 681 -30.23 9.27 -12.60
N VAL A 682 -30.48 8.13 -13.25
CA VAL A 682 -30.96 8.07 -14.64
C VAL A 682 -32.42 7.65 -14.70
N VAL A 683 -32.82 6.67 -13.90
CA VAL A 683 -34.22 6.23 -13.78
C VAL A 683 -34.70 6.59 -12.38
N PRO A 684 -35.29 7.78 -12.17
CA PRO A 684 -35.56 8.28 -10.83
C PRO A 684 -36.79 7.67 -10.15
N SER A 685 -37.61 6.91 -10.90
CA SER A 685 -38.81 6.29 -10.34
C SER A 685 -39.36 5.19 -11.27
N GLY A 686 -39.60 4.01 -10.72
CA GLY A 686 -40.27 2.87 -11.35
C GLY A 686 -39.43 1.60 -11.39
N ASP A 687 -40.03 0.53 -11.91
CA ASP A 687 -39.32 -0.74 -12.14
C ASP A 687 -38.25 -0.57 -13.21
N VAL A 688 -37.10 -1.20 -12.98
CA VAL A 688 -35.97 -1.14 -13.89
C VAL A 688 -35.22 -2.46 -13.89
N SER A 689 -34.68 -2.82 -15.04
CA SER A 689 -33.72 -3.91 -15.21
C SER A 689 -32.55 -3.34 -16.01
N ALA A 690 -31.37 -3.97 -15.99
CA ALA A 690 -30.19 -3.42 -16.65
C ALA A 690 -29.52 -4.40 -17.61
N LYS A 691 -28.91 -3.85 -18.66
CA LYS A 691 -27.88 -4.50 -19.48
C LYS A 691 -26.59 -3.70 -19.39
N VAL A 692 -25.47 -4.39 -19.18
CA VAL A 692 -24.13 -3.80 -19.28
C VAL A 692 -23.43 -4.41 -20.48
N THR A 693 -22.82 -3.57 -21.33
CA THR A 693 -21.99 -3.99 -22.47
C THR A 693 -20.60 -3.39 -22.33
N SER A 694 -19.56 -4.19 -22.48
CA SER A 694 -18.17 -3.77 -22.26
C SER A 694 -17.26 -4.15 -23.41
N ASP A 695 -16.24 -3.34 -23.66
CA ASP A 695 -15.19 -3.62 -24.65
C ASP A 695 -14.17 -4.69 -24.20
N ARG A 696 -14.21 -5.03 -22.90
CA ARG A 696 -13.43 -6.08 -22.25
C ARG A 696 -14.32 -6.91 -21.33
N PRO A 697 -13.98 -8.18 -21.04
CA PRO A 697 -14.71 -8.97 -20.06
C PRO A 697 -14.77 -8.27 -18.70
N VAL A 698 -15.97 -8.07 -18.17
CA VAL A 698 -16.25 -7.55 -16.82
C VAL A 698 -17.16 -8.53 -16.08
N VAL A 699 -17.40 -8.30 -14.79
CA VAL A 699 -18.37 -9.04 -13.96
C VAL A 699 -19.35 -8.03 -13.39
N VAL A 700 -20.64 -8.37 -13.37
CA VAL A 700 -21.70 -7.43 -12.96
C VAL A 700 -22.61 -8.06 -11.92
N GLU A 701 -22.81 -7.36 -10.81
CA GLU A 701 -23.86 -7.62 -9.82
C GLU A 701 -24.84 -6.43 -9.81
N GLY A 702 -26.05 -6.67 -9.32
CA GLY A 702 -26.99 -5.61 -8.98
C GLY A 702 -27.41 -5.72 -7.53
N SER A 703 -27.53 -4.58 -6.87
CA SER A 703 -27.95 -4.49 -5.47
C SER A 703 -29.05 -3.46 -5.29
N LEU A 704 -30.00 -3.77 -4.42
CA LEU A 704 -31.17 -2.95 -4.15
C LEU A 704 -31.27 -2.71 -2.64
N TYR A 705 -31.24 -1.46 -2.22
CA TYR A 705 -31.34 -1.05 -0.82
C TYR A 705 -32.62 -0.24 -0.57
N TRP A 706 -33.09 -0.22 0.67
CA TRP A 706 -34.26 0.59 1.06
C TRP A 706 -34.23 0.99 2.53
N ASP A 707 -35.14 1.89 2.91
CA ASP A 707 -35.28 2.40 4.28
C ASP A 707 -33.94 2.94 4.83
N SER A 708 -33.22 3.74 4.02
CA SER A 708 -31.88 4.24 4.34
C SER A 708 -30.85 3.13 4.61
N ARG A 709 -30.83 2.12 3.73
CA ARG A 709 -30.00 0.91 3.84
C ARG A 709 -30.25 0.09 5.11
N ARG A 710 -31.44 0.24 5.72
CA ARG A 710 -31.83 -0.68 6.79
C ARG A 710 -32.00 -2.08 6.23
N GLY A 711 -32.62 -2.24 5.06
CA GLY A 711 -32.72 -3.50 4.33
C GLY A 711 -32.09 -3.41 2.94
N GLY A 712 -31.83 -4.56 2.35
CA GLY A 712 -31.21 -4.65 1.04
C GLY A 712 -31.15 -6.07 0.51
N ASN A 713 -30.98 -6.23 -0.79
CA ASN A 713 -30.70 -7.49 -1.45
C ASN A 713 -29.70 -7.29 -2.60
N GLY A 714 -29.17 -8.38 -3.15
CA GLY A 714 -28.29 -8.34 -4.31
C GLY A 714 -28.17 -9.71 -4.97
N SER A 715 -27.74 -9.74 -6.24
CA SER A 715 -27.48 -10.98 -6.98
C SER A 715 -26.56 -10.75 -8.17
N ILE A 716 -25.79 -11.78 -8.52
CA ILE A 716 -25.01 -11.85 -9.75
C ILE A 716 -25.91 -11.70 -10.98
N GLY A 717 -25.48 -10.90 -11.95
CA GLY A 717 -26.15 -10.84 -13.25
C GLY A 717 -26.00 -12.15 -14.04
N VAL A 718 -26.63 -12.21 -15.20
CA VAL A 718 -26.47 -13.33 -16.14
C VAL A 718 -25.82 -12.85 -17.43
N THR A 719 -25.11 -13.74 -18.13
CA THR A 719 -24.37 -13.38 -19.36
C THR A 719 -25.17 -13.62 -20.63
N ALA A 720 -26.32 -14.30 -20.55
CA ALA A 720 -27.20 -14.53 -21.68
C ALA A 720 -28.68 -14.67 -21.24
N PRO A 721 -29.63 -14.14 -22.03
CA PRO A 721 -31.04 -14.48 -21.92
C PRO A 721 -31.31 -15.95 -22.33
N ALA A 722 -32.35 -16.56 -21.75
CA ALA A 722 -32.77 -17.93 -22.03
C ALA A 722 -34.29 -18.03 -22.18
N THR A 723 -34.78 -19.12 -22.77
CA THR A 723 -36.22 -19.41 -22.92
C THR A 723 -36.83 -20.03 -21.68
N ASP A 724 -36.03 -20.67 -20.83
CA ASP A 724 -36.48 -21.42 -19.67
C ASP A 724 -35.69 -20.99 -18.44
N TRP A 725 -36.40 -20.72 -17.35
CA TRP A 725 -35.84 -20.34 -16.06
C TRP A 725 -36.54 -21.07 -14.92
N TYR A 726 -35.76 -21.52 -13.93
CA TYR A 726 -36.22 -22.32 -12.80
C TYR A 726 -35.87 -21.63 -11.48
N LEU A 727 -36.88 -21.39 -10.66
CA LEU A 727 -36.80 -20.62 -9.40
C LEU A 727 -37.38 -21.50 -8.27
N ALA A 728 -36.51 -22.12 -7.47
CA ALA A 728 -36.91 -23.17 -6.52
C ALA A 728 -37.54 -22.64 -5.20
N GLU A 729 -37.19 -21.43 -4.80
CA GLU A 729 -37.76 -20.71 -3.64
C GLU A 729 -38.94 -19.82 -4.02
N GLY A 730 -39.72 -19.45 -2.99
CA GLY A 730 -40.94 -18.66 -3.12
C GLY A 730 -41.93 -18.96 -2.00
N CYS A 731 -42.55 -17.92 -1.46
CA CYS A 731 -43.63 -18.05 -0.49
C CYS A 731 -44.62 -16.90 -0.64
N THR A 732 -45.90 -17.23 -0.66
CA THR A 732 -47.02 -16.26 -0.68
C THR A 732 -47.82 -16.29 0.62
N GLY A 733 -47.35 -17.08 1.59
CA GLY A 733 -47.89 -17.17 2.94
C GLY A 733 -47.06 -16.34 3.92
N TRP A 734 -47.49 -16.32 5.18
CA TRP A 734 -46.69 -15.80 6.31
C TRP A 734 -46.20 -14.35 6.19
N GLY A 735 -46.86 -13.53 5.36
CA GLY A 735 -46.52 -12.13 5.11
C GLY A 735 -45.48 -11.91 4.00
N PHE A 736 -45.04 -12.95 3.30
CA PHE A 736 -44.15 -12.80 2.15
C PHE A 736 -44.90 -12.30 0.92
N ASP A 737 -44.34 -11.30 0.26
CA ASP A 737 -44.65 -10.91 -1.11
C ASP A 737 -43.56 -11.47 -2.03
N THR A 738 -43.96 -12.33 -2.97
CA THR A 738 -43.07 -12.89 -3.98
C THR A 738 -43.30 -12.21 -5.32
N TYR A 739 -42.21 -11.79 -5.97
CA TYR A 739 -42.20 -11.14 -7.27
C TYR A 739 -41.33 -11.93 -8.24
N VAL A 740 -41.80 -12.12 -9.47
CA VAL A 740 -40.99 -12.66 -10.58
C VAL A 740 -40.70 -11.53 -11.57
N GLN A 741 -39.43 -11.21 -11.77
CA GLN A 741 -38.99 -10.18 -12.70
C GLN A 741 -38.74 -10.79 -14.07
N LEU A 742 -39.26 -10.17 -15.13
CA LEU A 742 -39.11 -10.62 -16.52
C LEU A 742 -38.54 -9.48 -17.37
N LEU A 743 -37.30 -9.62 -17.81
CA LEU A 743 -36.62 -8.70 -18.72
C LEU A 743 -36.62 -9.28 -20.14
N ASN A 744 -37.16 -8.54 -21.11
CA ASN A 744 -37.04 -8.86 -22.53
C ASN A 744 -36.06 -7.88 -23.20
N PRO A 745 -34.78 -8.26 -23.37
CA PRO A 745 -33.80 -7.43 -24.07
C PRO A 745 -33.89 -7.57 -25.59
N GLY A 746 -34.78 -8.44 -26.09
CA GLY A 746 -34.95 -8.74 -27.50
C GLY A 746 -35.71 -7.66 -28.27
N THR A 747 -35.84 -7.90 -29.57
CA THR A 747 -36.49 -6.99 -30.53
C THR A 747 -37.92 -7.39 -30.88
N LYS A 748 -38.45 -8.45 -30.24
CA LYS A 748 -39.81 -8.93 -30.41
C LYS A 748 -40.49 -9.06 -29.06
N ASP A 749 -41.82 -8.96 -29.06
CA ASP A 749 -42.63 -9.24 -27.88
C ASP A 749 -42.51 -10.72 -27.51
N ALA A 750 -42.26 -10.99 -26.23
CA ALA A 750 -42.14 -12.33 -25.68
C ALA A 750 -43.46 -12.73 -25.01
N ARG A 751 -44.01 -13.89 -25.36
CA ARG A 751 -45.07 -14.54 -24.59
C ARG A 751 -44.40 -15.42 -23.54
N VAL A 752 -44.60 -15.07 -22.28
CA VAL A 752 -44.01 -15.73 -21.11
C VAL A 752 -45.09 -16.47 -20.35
N GLU A 753 -44.82 -17.71 -19.98
CA GLU A 753 -45.69 -18.60 -19.21
C GLU A 753 -44.98 -18.95 -17.90
N CYS A 754 -45.53 -18.47 -16.79
CA CYS A 754 -45.06 -18.82 -15.45
C CYS A 754 -45.93 -19.94 -14.89
N GLU A 755 -45.33 -21.08 -14.55
CA GLU A 755 -45.97 -22.20 -13.87
C GLU A 755 -45.52 -22.26 -12.41
N PHE A 756 -46.49 -22.17 -11.51
CA PHE A 756 -46.26 -22.13 -10.07
C PHE A 756 -46.54 -23.50 -9.44
N MET A 757 -45.51 -24.18 -8.96
CA MET A 757 -45.59 -25.49 -8.30
C MET A 757 -45.69 -25.32 -6.80
N THR A 758 -46.56 -26.10 -6.15
CA THR A 758 -46.77 -26.05 -4.69
C THR A 758 -46.35 -27.36 -4.03
N GLY A 759 -46.20 -27.36 -2.71
CA GLY A 759 -45.84 -28.57 -1.94
C GLY A 759 -47.01 -29.54 -1.70
N GLU A 760 -48.21 -29.27 -2.23
CA GLU A 760 -49.38 -30.13 -2.06
C GLU A 760 -49.27 -31.37 -2.96
N GLU A 761 -49.26 -32.56 -2.37
CA GLU A 761 -49.11 -33.82 -3.09
C GLU A 761 -50.18 -34.00 -4.18
N GLY A 762 -49.73 -34.24 -5.42
CA GLY A 762 -50.58 -34.45 -6.59
C GLY A 762 -51.25 -33.20 -7.18
N ALA A 763 -50.94 -31.99 -6.68
CA ALA A 763 -51.46 -30.75 -7.25
C ALA A 763 -50.77 -30.39 -8.58
N ASP A 764 -51.58 -30.02 -9.59
CA ASP A 764 -51.07 -29.49 -10.86
C ASP A 764 -50.49 -28.06 -10.66
N PRO A 765 -49.47 -27.67 -11.44
CA PRO A 765 -48.95 -26.30 -11.42
C PRO A 765 -50.02 -25.26 -11.82
N ILE A 766 -49.96 -24.09 -11.18
CA ILE A 766 -50.87 -22.98 -11.48
C ILE A 766 -50.20 -22.08 -12.52
N GLY A 767 -50.83 -21.88 -13.69
CA GLY A 767 -50.24 -21.12 -14.81
C GLY A 767 -50.64 -19.64 -14.87
N ARG A 768 -49.72 -18.77 -15.29
CA ARG A 768 -49.95 -17.37 -15.64
C ARG A 768 -49.18 -16.99 -16.91
N THR A 769 -49.90 -16.66 -17.98
CA THR A 769 -49.27 -16.14 -19.22
C THR A 769 -49.26 -14.62 -19.24
N ILE A 770 -48.12 -14.00 -19.60
CA ILE A 770 -47.91 -12.55 -19.71
C ILE A 770 -47.15 -12.26 -21.00
N THR A 771 -47.46 -11.13 -21.65
CA THR A 771 -46.65 -10.59 -22.75
C THR A 771 -45.67 -9.56 -22.21
N VAL A 772 -44.39 -9.73 -22.52
CA VAL A 772 -43.32 -8.78 -22.21
C VAL A 772 -42.87 -8.13 -23.52
N PRO A 773 -43.25 -6.87 -23.80
CA PRO A 773 -42.88 -6.23 -25.06
C PRO A 773 -41.38 -6.15 -25.29
N ALA A 774 -40.98 -6.07 -26.56
CA ALA A 774 -39.58 -5.90 -26.96
C ALA A 774 -38.91 -4.70 -26.26
N GLY A 775 -37.69 -4.89 -25.75
CA GLY A 775 -36.94 -3.82 -25.09
C GLY A 775 -37.58 -3.27 -23.81
N THR A 776 -38.39 -4.08 -23.12
CA THR A 776 -39.06 -3.71 -21.86
C THR A 776 -38.90 -4.77 -20.79
N ARG A 777 -39.46 -4.50 -19.61
CA ARG A 777 -39.56 -5.45 -18.50
C ARG A 777 -40.97 -5.54 -17.92
N ARG A 778 -41.30 -6.61 -17.18
CA ARG A 778 -42.56 -6.80 -16.44
C ARG A 778 -42.35 -7.58 -15.13
N THR A 779 -43.08 -7.21 -14.07
CA THR A 779 -43.09 -7.95 -12.79
C THR A 779 -44.39 -8.73 -12.65
N VAL A 780 -44.30 -9.97 -12.20
CA VAL A 780 -45.46 -10.76 -11.74
C VAL A 780 -45.48 -10.73 -10.23
N TRP A 781 -46.51 -10.15 -9.62
CA TRP A 781 -46.75 -10.33 -8.19
C TRP A 781 -47.45 -11.68 -7.99
N VAL A 782 -46.71 -12.64 -7.41
CA VAL A 782 -47.14 -14.05 -7.35
C VAL A 782 -48.31 -14.23 -6.39
N ASN A 783 -48.42 -13.38 -5.37
CA ASN A 783 -49.50 -13.42 -4.38
C ASN A 783 -50.91 -13.24 -4.98
N ASP A 784 -51.02 -12.59 -6.15
CA ASP A 784 -52.28 -12.47 -6.90
C ASP A 784 -52.65 -13.76 -7.65
N VAL A 785 -51.71 -14.69 -7.81
CA VAL A 785 -51.89 -15.93 -8.56
C VAL A 785 -51.98 -17.14 -7.63
N VAL A 786 -51.07 -17.22 -6.66
CA VAL A 786 -50.99 -18.28 -5.64
C VAL A 786 -51.11 -17.62 -4.28
N GLN A 787 -52.07 -18.07 -3.46
CA GLN A 787 -52.35 -17.45 -2.16
C GLN A 787 -51.97 -18.38 -1.02
N ASN A 788 -51.17 -17.88 -0.08
CA ASN A 788 -50.84 -18.52 1.18
C ASN A 788 -50.19 -19.91 1.04
N LYS A 789 -49.23 -20.04 0.12
CA LYS A 789 -48.47 -21.29 -0.11
C LYS A 789 -46.98 -21.03 -0.33
N ASP A 790 -46.16 -22.03 0.00
CA ASP A 790 -44.82 -22.16 -0.55
C ASP A 790 -44.92 -22.52 -2.03
N VAL A 791 -44.10 -21.88 -2.85
CA VAL A 791 -44.21 -21.92 -4.30
C VAL A 791 -42.82 -21.92 -4.95
N SER A 792 -42.67 -22.67 -6.04
CA SER A 792 -41.54 -22.56 -6.95
C SER A 792 -42.08 -22.21 -8.34
N THR A 793 -41.25 -21.60 -9.18
CA THR A 793 -41.69 -21.08 -10.48
C THR A 793 -40.87 -21.70 -11.61
N VAL A 794 -41.54 -22.19 -12.65
CA VAL A 794 -40.93 -22.41 -13.97
C VAL A 794 -41.37 -21.28 -14.86
N VAL A 795 -40.45 -20.62 -15.55
CA VAL A 795 -40.75 -19.57 -16.51
C VAL A 795 -40.34 -20.07 -17.88
N HIS A 796 -41.30 -20.21 -18.78
CA HIS A 796 -41.07 -20.55 -20.18
C HIS A 796 -41.41 -19.35 -21.08
N SER A 797 -40.60 -19.08 -22.10
CA SER A 797 -40.84 -18.02 -23.07
C SER A 797 -40.54 -18.45 -24.50
N ASP A 798 -41.32 -17.93 -25.45
CA ASP A 798 -41.10 -18.14 -26.88
C ASP A 798 -39.96 -17.31 -27.48
N GLU A 799 -39.41 -16.36 -26.73
CA GLU A 799 -38.23 -15.57 -27.08
C GLU A 799 -37.25 -15.54 -25.87
N PRO A 800 -35.94 -15.37 -26.08
CA PRO A 800 -34.98 -15.32 -24.97
C PRO A 800 -35.21 -14.11 -24.04
N ILE A 801 -35.44 -14.37 -22.76
CA ILE A 801 -35.62 -13.36 -21.70
C ILE A 801 -34.67 -13.61 -20.53
N VAL A 802 -34.63 -12.70 -19.56
CA VAL A 802 -33.99 -12.93 -18.26
C VAL A 802 -35.07 -12.95 -17.18
N ALA A 803 -35.02 -13.94 -16.29
CA ALA A 803 -35.96 -14.06 -15.19
C ALA A 803 -35.26 -14.22 -13.83
N GLY A 804 -35.78 -13.50 -12.83
CA GLY A 804 -35.37 -13.60 -11.43
C GLY A 804 -36.59 -13.63 -10.51
N ARG A 805 -36.32 -13.78 -9.21
CA ARG A 805 -37.31 -13.65 -8.15
C ARG A 805 -36.76 -12.81 -7.02
N SER A 806 -37.59 -11.91 -6.50
CA SER A 806 -37.40 -11.34 -5.16
C SER A 806 -38.54 -11.67 -4.24
N MET A 807 -38.21 -11.67 -2.96
CA MET A 807 -39.16 -11.83 -1.86
C MET A 807 -38.98 -10.70 -0.88
N LEU A 808 -40.08 -10.10 -0.44
CA LEU A 808 -40.11 -9.09 0.61
C LEU A 808 -41.06 -9.54 1.71
N TRP A 809 -40.76 -9.23 2.97
CA TRP A 809 -41.66 -9.52 4.09
C TRP A 809 -41.52 -8.48 5.20
N PRO A 810 -42.59 -8.21 5.97
CA PRO A 810 -42.56 -7.22 7.02
C PRO A 810 -41.71 -7.68 8.21
N VAL A 811 -40.92 -6.76 8.77
CA VAL A 811 -40.15 -6.93 10.01
C VAL A 811 -40.41 -5.73 10.93
N PRO A 812 -40.13 -5.80 12.24
CA PRO A 812 -40.27 -4.65 13.12
C PRO A 812 -39.51 -3.43 12.59
N GLY A 813 -40.24 -2.35 12.29
CA GLY A 813 -39.64 -1.11 11.77
C GLY A 813 -39.37 -1.09 10.26
N GLY A 814 -39.81 -2.09 9.49
CA GLY A 814 -39.64 -2.07 8.03
C GLY A 814 -39.95 -3.40 7.31
N LYS A 815 -39.12 -3.76 6.32
CA LYS A 815 -39.27 -4.98 5.50
C LYS A 815 -37.93 -5.62 5.16
N ALA A 816 -37.75 -6.92 5.37
CA ALA A 816 -36.56 -7.64 4.91
C ALA A 816 -36.81 -8.24 3.52
N GLY A 817 -35.75 -8.68 2.84
CA GLY A 817 -35.89 -9.21 1.50
C GLY A 817 -34.65 -9.91 0.95
N HIS A 818 -34.84 -10.75 -0.06
CA HIS A 818 -33.76 -11.35 -0.85
C HIS A 818 -34.15 -11.46 -2.32
N VAL A 819 -33.17 -11.72 -3.19
CA VAL A 819 -33.35 -11.86 -4.64
C VAL A 819 -32.40 -12.94 -5.18
N THR A 820 -32.79 -13.61 -6.25
CA THR A 820 -31.89 -14.44 -7.07
C THR A 820 -32.35 -14.45 -8.52
N ASN A 821 -31.42 -14.60 -9.46
CA ASN A 821 -31.74 -15.05 -10.81
C ASN A 821 -32.06 -16.54 -10.82
N GLY A 822 -32.88 -16.98 -11.79
CA GLY A 822 -33.20 -18.40 -11.93
C GLY A 822 -32.09 -19.21 -12.58
N MET A 823 -32.11 -20.53 -12.37
CA MET A 823 -31.30 -21.46 -13.16
C MET A 823 -31.83 -21.51 -14.58
N THR A 824 -30.96 -21.58 -15.59
CA THR A 824 -31.40 -21.76 -17.00
C THR A 824 -31.62 -23.23 -17.37
N ALA A 825 -31.21 -24.16 -16.50
CA ALA A 825 -31.46 -25.59 -16.64
C ALA A 825 -31.41 -26.27 -15.26
N PRO A 826 -32.26 -27.27 -14.98
CA PRO A 826 -32.13 -28.12 -13.80
C PRO A 826 -30.93 -29.08 -13.98
N ALA A 827 -30.31 -29.49 -12.88
CA ALA A 827 -29.10 -30.33 -12.89
C ALA A 827 -29.25 -31.57 -12.01
N THR A 828 -28.36 -32.56 -12.19
CA THR A 828 -28.32 -33.78 -11.36
C THR A 828 -27.32 -33.68 -10.21
N GLU A 829 -26.42 -32.72 -10.26
CA GLU A 829 -25.47 -32.40 -9.19
C GLU A 829 -25.48 -30.89 -9.01
N VAL A 830 -25.68 -30.40 -7.79
CA VAL A 830 -25.79 -28.96 -7.47
C VAL A 830 -25.02 -28.65 -6.20
N PHE A 831 -24.30 -27.53 -6.18
CA PHE A 831 -23.53 -27.06 -5.02
C PHE A 831 -24.02 -25.69 -4.53
N LEU A 832 -24.06 -25.50 -3.21
CA LEU A 832 -24.51 -24.29 -2.52
C LEU A 832 -23.52 -23.96 -1.38
N PRO A 833 -22.50 -23.12 -1.63
CA PRO A 833 -21.37 -22.85 -0.70
C PRO A 833 -21.68 -22.21 0.66
N GLU A 834 -22.66 -21.33 0.78
CA GLU A 834 -23.15 -20.77 2.03
C GLU A 834 -24.14 -21.71 2.75
N GLY A 835 -24.25 -21.50 4.06
CA GLY A 835 -25.15 -22.19 4.96
C GLY A 835 -24.66 -22.09 6.40
N CYS A 836 -25.59 -21.77 7.31
CA CYS A 836 -25.35 -21.80 8.75
C CYS A 836 -26.65 -22.23 9.44
N THR A 837 -26.55 -23.24 10.30
CA THR A 837 -27.67 -23.71 11.14
C THR A 837 -27.44 -23.42 12.62
N ALA A 838 -26.46 -22.56 12.92
CA ALA A 838 -26.07 -22.16 14.26
C ALA A 838 -26.33 -20.66 14.47
N TYR A 839 -26.13 -20.17 15.71
CA TYR A 839 -26.18 -18.74 16.04
C TYR A 839 -27.49 -18.01 15.69
N GLY A 840 -28.61 -18.75 15.59
CA GLY A 840 -29.91 -18.19 15.23
C GLY A 840 -30.15 -18.07 13.71
N PHE A 841 -29.29 -18.68 12.88
CA PHE A 841 -29.54 -18.88 11.47
C PHE A 841 -30.35 -20.16 11.20
N ASP A 842 -31.30 -20.06 10.28
CA ASP A 842 -32.17 -21.13 9.78
C ASP A 842 -31.90 -21.30 8.28
N THR A 843 -31.22 -22.39 7.93
CA THR A 843 -30.92 -22.72 6.52
C THR A 843 -32.00 -23.66 5.96
N TRP A 844 -32.49 -23.32 4.77
CA TRP A 844 -33.50 -24.06 4.03
C TRP A 844 -32.97 -24.42 2.65
N LEU A 845 -33.09 -25.69 2.28
CA LEU A 845 -32.78 -26.18 0.94
C LEU A 845 -34.08 -26.35 0.16
N LEU A 846 -34.12 -25.80 -1.05
CA LEU A 846 -35.32 -25.70 -1.85
C LEU A 846 -35.13 -26.48 -3.12
N LEU A 847 -35.97 -27.50 -3.32
CA LEU A 847 -35.85 -28.49 -4.37
C LEU A 847 -37.08 -28.40 -5.27
N GLN A 848 -36.89 -28.06 -6.55
CA GLN A 848 -37.95 -28.03 -7.56
C GLN A 848 -37.70 -29.11 -8.61
N ASN A 849 -38.65 -30.03 -8.78
CA ASN A 849 -38.64 -31.02 -9.86
C ASN A 849 -39.61 -30.57 -10.96
N PRO A 850 -39.12 -29.94 -12.05
CA PRO A 850 -39.97 -29.54 -13.16
C PRO A 850 -40.33 -30.69 -14.11
N GLY A 851 -39.75 -31.88 -13.93
CA GLY A 851 -39.92 -33.02 -14.81
C GLY A 851 -41.20 -33.81 -14.58
N ASP A 852 -41.54 -34.65 -15.55
CA ASP A 852 -42.69 -35.57 -15.51
C ASP A 852 -42.42 -36.87 -14.72
N ALA A 853 -41.22 -37.04 -14.15
CA ALA A 853 -40.83 -38.21 -13.38
C ALA A 853 -40.39 -37.83 -11.96
N ASP A 854 -40.67 -38.71 -10.99
CA ASP A 854 -40.19 -38.56 -9.62
C ASP A 854 -38.65 -38.55 -9.57
N VAL A 855 -38.11 -37.65 -8.74
CA VAL A 855 -36.66 -37.51 -8.49
C VAL A 855 -36.37 -37.78 -7.02
N THR A 856 -35.27 -38.47 -6.75
CA THR A 856 -34.72 -38.61 -5.39
C THR A 856 -33.45 -37.77 -5.29
N ALA A 857 -33.40 -36.85 -4.33
CA ALA A 857 -32.26 -35.97 -4.06
C ALA A 857 -31.54 -36.42 -2.78
N THR A 858 -30.29 -36.84 -2.89
CA THR A 858 -29.39 -37.13 -1.77
C THR A 858 -28.55 -35.90 -1.45
N VAL A 859 -28.61 -35.43 -0.20
CA VAL A 859 -28.02 -34.17 0.24
C VAL A 859 -26.89 -34.44 1.25
N THR A 860 -25.72 -33.87 0.97
CA THR A 860 -24.52 -33.93 1.80
C THR A 860 -24.15 -32.51 2.24
N GLY A 861 -23.82 -32.32 3.51
CA GLY A 861 -23.31 -31.08 4.07
C GLY A 861 -21.79 -31.12 4.17
N MET A 862 -21.07 -30.24 3.49
CA MET A 862 -19.62 -30.07 3.66
C MET A 862 -19.37 -29.09 4.82
N THR A 863 -18.75 -29.56 5.88
CA THR A 863 -18.42 -28.76 7.08
C THR A 863 -16.92 -28.47 7.12
N GLU A 864 -16.45 -27.66 8.08
CA GLU A 864 -15.01 -27.49 8.30
C GLU A 864 -14.32 -28.80 8.74
N GLY A 865 -15.07 -29.74 9.32
CA GLY A 865 -14.60 -31.07 9.71
C GLY A 865 -14.74 -32.16 8.64
N GLY A 866 -15.29 -31.84 7.46
CA GLY A 866 -15.57 -32.79 6.38
C GLY A 866 -17.07 -32.96 6.10
N GLU A 867 -17.42 -33.97 5.30
CA GLU A 867 -18.79 -34.27 4.89
C GLU A 867 -19.65 -34.89 6.00
N GLU A 868 -20.89 -34.42 6.09
CA GLU A 868 -21.96 -34.93 6.92
C GLU A 868 -23.19 -35.28 6.07
N SER A 869 -23.92 -36.31 6.44
CA SER A 869 -25.16 -36.69 5.74
C SER A 869 -26.32 -35.81 6.21
N ILE A 870 -26.96 -35.08 5.29
CA ILE A 870 -28.19 -34.33 5.60
C ILE A 870 -29.41 -35.24 5.42
N GLY A 871 -29.53 -35.91 4.27
CA GLY A 871 -30.67 -36.80 4.04
C GLY A 871 -30.90 -37.20 2.60
N THR A 872 -32.00 -37.89 2.37
CA THR A 872 -32.49 -38.24 1.03
C THR A 872 -33.97 -37.91 0.94
N PHE A 873 -34.34 -37.14 -0.07
CA PHE A 873 -35.66 -36.53 -0.21
C PHE A 873 -36.27 -36.92 -1.56
N ALA A 874 -37.51 -37.41 -1.54
CA ALA A 874 -38.26 -37.66 -2.76
C ALA A 874 -38.98 -36.38 -3.19
N VAL A 875 -38.81 -35.98 -4.44
CA VAL A 875 -39.43 -34.81 -5.06
C VAL A 875 -40.25 -35.31 -6.24
N LYS A 876 -41.57 -35.34 -6.06
CA LYS A 876 -42.51 -35.84 -7.06
C LYS A 876 -42.47 -35.03 -8.35
N SER A 877 -42.88 -35.63 -9.46
CA SER A 877 -42.99 -34.94 -10.75
C SER A 877 -43.82 -33.66 -10.63
N LYS A 878 -43.34 -32.54 -11.19
CA LYS A 878 -43.99 -31.21 -11.15
C LYS A 878 -44.30 -30.69 -9.76
N GLN A 879 -43.46 -31.04 -8.78
CA GLN A 879 -43.62 -30.62 -7.38
C GLN A 879 -42.34 -30.00 -6.82
N ARG A 880 -42.47 -29.44 -5.62
CA ARG A 880 -41.37 -28.90 -4.84
C ARG A 880 -41.30 -29.50 -3.44
N VAL A 881 -40.11 -29.50 -2.87
CA VAL A 881 -39.84 -29.85 -1.47
C VAL A 881 -38.96 -28.78 -0.84
N THR A 882 -39.35 -28.34 0.36
CA THR A 882 -38.52 -27.49 1.23
C THR A 882 -37.94 -28.37 2.34
N VAL A 883 -36.63 -28.31 2.55
CA VAL A 883 -35.93 -29.05 3.62
C VAL A 883 -35.39 -28.07 4.64
N HIS A 884 -35.79 -28.22 5.90
CA HIS A 884 -35.24 -27.47 7.02
C HIS A 884 -33.91 -28.09 7.48
N VAL A 885 -32.79 -27.49 7.09
CA VAL A 885 -31.47 -28.11 7.26
C VAL A 885 -31.05 -28.18 8.73
N ASN A 886 -31.55 -27.26 9.56
CA ASN A 886 -31.29 -27.20 11.00
C ASN A 886 -31.72 -28.48 11.76
N GLU A 887 -32.65 -29.26 11.20
CA GLU A 887 -33.10 -30.54 11.78
C GLU A 887 -32.06 -31.65 11.68
N TYR A 888 -31.07 -31.49 10.78
CA TYR A 888 -30.09 -32.52 10.43
C TYR A 888 -28.67 -32.17 10.88
N TYR A 889 -28.34 -30.88 10.94
CA TYR A 889 -26.99 -30.42 11.30
C TYR A 889 -27.02 -29.11 12.09
N GLN A 890 -26.02 -28.90 12.95
CA GLN A 890 -25.85 -27.69 13.76
C GLN A 890 -24.42 -27.15 13.57
N GLY A 891 -24.29 -26.10 12.75
CA GLY A 891 -23.00 -25.47 12.44
C GLY A 891 -22.98 -24.79 11.07
N ASN A 892 -21.79 -24.40 10.63
CA ASN A 892 -21.56 -23.89 9.26
C ASN A 892 -21.46 -25.07 8.29
N LEU A 893 -22.14 -24.97 7.15
CA LEU A 893 -22.10 -26.00 6.12
C LEU A 893 -22.34 -25.43 4.72
N SER A 894 -21.80 -26.12 3.72
CA SER A 894 -22.14 -25.96 2.32
C SER A 894 -22.93 -27.19 1.88
N LEU A 895 -23.88 -27.06 0.98
CA LEU A 895 -24.71 -28.20 0.55
C LEU A 895 -24.27 -28.72 -0.81
N LYS A 896 -24.26 -30.04 -0.94
CA LYS A 896 -24.14 -30.77 -2.19
C LYS A 896 -25.40 -31.61 -2.38
N VAL A 897 -26.07 -31.46 -3.52
CA VAL A 897 -27.25 -32.24 -3.89
C VAL A 897 -26.90 -33.16 -5.05
N ASN A 898 -27.12 -34.45 -4.91
CA ASN A 898 -27.04 -35.43 -5.99
C ASN A 898 -28.43 -36.02 -6.24
N ALA A 899 -28.98 -35.81 -7.42
CA ALA A 899 -30.34 -36.20 -7.77
C ALA A 899 -30.37 -37.31 -8.83
N THR A 900 -31.36 -38.19 -8.75
CA THR A 900 -31.57 -39.27 -9.74
C THR A 900 -32.08 -38.77 -11.10
N GLY A 901 -32.48 -37.50 -11.18
CA GLY A 901 -32.90 -36.78 -12.38
C GLY A 901 -32.74 -35.27 -12.20
N PRO A 902 -32.94 -34.47 -13.26
CA PRO A 902 -32.72 -33.03 -13.22
C PRO A 902 -33.61 -32.32 -12.19
N ILE A 903 -33.00 -31.47 -11.35
CA ILE A 903 -33.67 -30.70 -10.31
C ILE A 903 -33.09 -29.29 -10.25
N ALA A 904 -33.93 -28.29 -9.96
CA ALA A 904 -33.48 -26.94 -9.68
C ALA A 904 -33.38 -26.76 -8.16
N CYS A 905 -32.28 -26.17 -7.69
CA CYS A 905 -32.01 -25.99 -6.28
C CYS A 905 -31.66 -24.55 -5.96
N GLU A 906 -32.21 -24.05 -4.86
CA GLU A 906 -31.82 -22.80 -4.23
C GLU A 906 -31.62 -23.04 -2.74
N ARG A 907 -30.91 -22.14 -2.08
CA ARG A 907 -30.78 -22.10 -0.61
C ARG A 907 -31.32 -20.78 -0.10
N GLY A 908 -32.22 -20.83 0.87
CA GLY A 908 -32.62 -19.69 1.68
C GLY A 908 -31.95 -19.76 3.05
N VAL A 909 -31.42 -18.65 3.55
CA VAL A 909 -30.89 -18.55 4.91
C VAL A 909 -31.61 -17.39 5.59
N TYR A 910 -32.32 -17.67 6.68
CA TYR A 910 -33.03 -16.65 7.47
C TYR A 910 -32.42 -16.59 8.86
N TRP A 911 -32.53 -15.46 9.55
CA TRP A 911 -32.07 -15.35 10.93
C TRP A 911 -32.92 -14.38 11.74
N ASN A 912 -32.69 -14.32 13.05
CA ASN A 912 -33.42 -13.44 13.98
C ASN A 912 -34.94 -13.59 13.85
N ASN A 913 -35.44 -14.82 13.71
CA ASN A 913 -36.86 -15.11 13.47
C ASN A 913 -37.42 -14.39 12.22
N ARG A 914 -36.71 -14.54 11.09
CA ARG A 914 -36.96 -13.84 9.82
C ARG A 914 -36.82 -12.31 9.92
N GLY A 915 -35.91 -11.84 10.77
CA GLY A 915 -35.52 -10.43 10.84
C GLY A 915 -34.68 -9.98 9.62
N GLY A 916 -34.02 -10.93 8.97
CA GLY A 916 -33.30 -10.79 7.70
C GLY A 916 -33.23 -12.15 6.99
N GLY A 917 -32.80 -12.15 5.73
CA GLY A 917 -32.60 -13.38 4.97
C GLY A 917 -31.83 -13.19 3.67
N THR A 918 -31.13 -14.24 3.23
CA THR A 918 -30.45 -14.32 1.93
C THR A 918 -31.01 -15.50 1.11
N CYS A 919 -30.78 -15.47 -0.20
CA CYS A 919 -31.03 -16.61 -1.06
C CYS A 919 -30.02 -16.66 -2.20
N SER A 920 -29.62 -17.86 -2.61
CA SER A 920 -28.79 -18.08 -3.79
C SER A 920 -29.24 -19.30 -4.59
N THR A 921 -28.99 -19.23 -5.90
CA THR A 921 -29.11 -20.36 -6.82
C THR A 921 -27.91 -21.30 -6.68
N GLY A 922 -28.14 -22.60 -6.90
CA GLY A 922 -27.04 -23.56 -6.95
C GLY A 922 -26.20 -23.49 -8.23
N TYR A 923 -24.96 -23.98 -8.12
CA TYR A 923 -23.99 -24.16 -9.21
C TYR A 923 -24.27 -25.36 -10.11
#